data_AF-A0A3D8MUR2-F1
#
_entry.id   AF-A0A3D8MUR2-F1
#
_cell.length_a   1.000
_cell.length_b   1.000
_cell.length_c   1.000
_cell.angle_alpha   90.00
_cell.angle_beta   90.00
_cell.angle_gamma   90.00
#
_symmetry.space_group_name_H-M   'P 1'
#
loop_
_entity.id
_entity.type
_entity.pdbx_description
1 polymer ?
#
loop_
_entity_poly.entity_id
_entity_poly.type
_entity_poly.pdbx_seq_one_letter_code
_entity_poly.pdbx_strand_id
1 'polypeptide(L)'
;MVAMMLLGALWFSAAQAHAQEGIGASTARSRVEQLAAQVGELEERYLVPAVVESRFRLESRFNDAKVAYLLGDYPRASILFVAVVDNRQVRQFDSYGEALYLLGDSLYQMRSFRAARTFFRRVVELGPGGFYQPAIVRLLEIAGEIDDYSGVDALYARLDNLEDVTPALHYTRGKTLYQEGRYRAARPWFQRAARNAEYALVARYFEGVTLAADGDIAEARGVFTTLVSQSPSTPEDSRVVDLGHLALGRLAYEEQQFDLAIDHYLQLPRTSPYFERSLYELTWSLVSKESYQAALRNLDILLISDPDPRFVPEAKLLMADLSMRLRQYDQARLWFNDIIATFTPVRTELVSFIESQPDLQSFFVELVRQDLEGLRPDYMPAMVSEWVDGEPLMADARQLVSDGSLTQADIDEAQKALAEVEQMLSYGSNIEAFPVLSEGWKRGIALEAELISLEERLVAAELKGAREAMSPSERQRLAMLESEVDNLRTQHRSGPQTLDELQSRNTAIREDFGRLNRELERVAFDIESLEINLDGIDTYLRQNPVEGFSAEDREKVRQIRQDLRDEVRSLEEEYTRLGQEIAAVQRQFGARDATLVQQREARETYHLRLMEIGELIDEQRARSGSSGRGEALALAEQRRRLPELKERLNTYFQGIDQVIEERVVDIRATVAVERQELASYQQELDAWRSETERAVSSIALWNFTRVDDEFDALIRRGHVGLLDVGWQRKEDATRDINQLFEDRSTEINVLREAFREVR
;
A
#
# COMPACT_ATOMS: atom_id res chain seq x y z
N MET A 1 -37.74 21.64 6.55
CA MET A 1 -37.85 22.97 5.92
C MET A 1 -36.98 23.07 4.65
N VAL A 2 -35.90 22.30 4.57
CA VAL A 2 -34.98 22.20 3.42
C VAL A 2 -35.66 21.70 2.13
N ALA A 3 -36.52 20.68 2.21
CA ALA A 3 -37.29 20.18 1.05
C ALA A 3 -38.19 21.24 0.41
N MET A 4 -38.70 22.20 1.20
CA MET A 4 -39.58 23.28 0.72
C MET A 4 -38.79 24.45 0.10
N MET A 5 -37.52 24.61 0.47
CA MET A 5 -36.63 25.61 -0.14
C MET A 5 -36.08 25.17 -1.51
N LEU A 6 -35.82 23.87 -1.70
CA LEU A 6 -35.34 23.34 -2.99
C LEU A 6 -36.45 23.16 -4.03
N LEU A 7 -37.72 23.02 -3.61
CA LEU A 7 -38.89 23.00 -4.50
C LEU A 7 -39.28 24.38 -5.04
N GLY A 8 -38.60 25.46 -4.62
CA GLY A 8 -38.98 26.85 -4.91
C GLY A 8 -38.38 27.49 -6.15
N ALA A 9 -37.45 26.83 -6.86
CA ALA A 9 -36.83 27.38 -8.06
C ALA A 9 -37.71 27.15 -9.31
N LEU A 10 -38.89 27.77 -9.33
CA LEU A 10 -39.71 27.91 -10.53
C LEU A 10 -39.01 28.89 -11.48
N TRP A 11 -38.20 28.37 -12.39
CA TRP A 11 -37.65 29.13 -13.50
C TRP A 11 -38.77 29.47 -14.49
N PHE A 12 -39.29 30.69 -14.39
CA PHE A 12 -40.00 31.32 -15.50
C PHE A 12 -38.95 31.67 -16.57
N SER A 13 -38.63 30.72 -17.45
CA SER A 13 -37.98 31.08 -18.72
C SER A 13 -39.03 31.76 -19.60
N ALA A 14 -38.70 32.96 -20.07
CA ALA A 14 -39.55 33.69 -21.01
C ALA A 14 -39.71 32.83 -22.27
N ALA A 15 -40.90 32.26 -22.45
CA ALA A 15 -41.28 31.53 -23.64
C ALA A 15 -41.09 32.45 -24.86
N GLN A 16 -39.98 32.30 -25.58
CA GLN A 16 -39.91 32.73 -26.97
C GLN A 16 -40.85 31.83 -27.74
N ALA A 17 -42.09 32.31 -27.89
CA ALA A 17 -43.07 31.76 -28.82
C ALA A 17 -42.44 31.79 -30.23
N HIS A 18 -41.76 30.71 -30.61
CA HIS A 18 -41.48 30.42 -32.00
C HIS A 18 -42.85 30.17 -32.63
N ALA A 19 -43.30 31.18 -33.38
CA ALA A 19 -44.47 31.08 -34.22
C ALA A 19 -44.39 29.77 -35.04
N GLN A 20 -45.50 29.03 -35.11
CA GLN A 20 -45.64 27.81 -35.91
C GLN A 20 -45.33 28.09 -37.39
N GLU A 21 -44.06 28.04 -37.78
CA GLU A 21 -43.69 27.89 -39.18
C GLU A 21 -44.07 26.48 -39.62
N GLY A 22 -44.86 26.38 -40.69
CA GLY A 22 -45.23 25.10 -41.27
C GLY A 22 -43.98 24.35 -41.74
N ILE A 23 -43.83 23.09 -41.35
CA ILE A 23 -42.69 22.26 -41.76
C ILE A 23 -42.99 21.62 -43.13
N GLY A 24 -42.13 21.88 -44.11
CA GLY A 24 -42.23 21.26 -45.44
C GLY A 24 -41.70 19.82 -45.45
N ALA A 25 -42.13 19.02 -46.42
CA ALA A 25 -41.78 17.59 -46.49
C ALA A 25 -40.26 17.31 -46.61
N SER A 26 -39.50 18.17 -47.30
CA SER A 26 -38.03 18.04 -47.41
C SER A 26 -37.33 18.30 -46.08
N THR A 27 -37.75 19.33 -45.35
CA THR A 27 -37.24 19.66 -44.02
C THR A 27 -37.59 18.57 -43.01
N ALA A 28 -38.82 18.06 -43.05
CA ALA A 28 -39.25 16.93 -42.24
C ALA A 28 -38.35 15.70 -42.46
N ARG A 29 -38.11 15.34 -43.73
CA ARG A 29 -37.25 14.21 -44.08
C ARG A 29 -35.83 14.39 -43.56
N SER A 30 -35.23 15.55 -43.79
CA SER A 30 -33.87 15.85 -43.31
C SER A 30 -33.80 15.76 -41.77
N ARG A 31 -34.82 16.23 -41.05
CA ARG A 31 -34.82 16.17 -39.59
C ARG A 31 -35.00 14.75 -39.05
N VAL A 32 -35.87 13.95 -39.65
CA VAL A 32 -36.01 12.52 -39.30
C VAL A 32 -34.73 11.74 -39.58
N GLU A 33 -34.05 12.00 -40.71
CA GLU A 33 -32.76 11.39 -41.04
C GLU A 33 -31.65 11.81 -40.03
N GLN A 34 -31.63 13.08 -39.60
CA GLN A 34 -30.71 13.56 -38.56
C GLN A 34 -30.97 12.88 -37.21
N LEU A 35 -32.23 12.82 -36.76
CA LEU A 35 -32.61 12.12 -35.53
C LEU A 35 -32.20 10.64 -35.58
N ALA A 36 -32.47 9.97 -36.70
CA ALA A 36 -32.10 8.57 -36.88
C ALA A 36 -30.57 8.34 -36.79
N ALA A 37 -29.77 9.24 -37.35
CA ALA A 37 -28.31 9.18 -37.25
C ALA A 37 -27.83 9.43 -35.81
N GLN A 38 -28.42 10.39 -35.10
CA GLN A 38 -28.08 10.70 -33.71
C GLN A 38 -28.44 9.54 -32.75
N VAL A 39 -29.56 8.84 -32.97
CA VAL A 39 -29.89 7.62 -32.23
C VAL A 39 -28.83 6.54 -32.45
N GLY A 40 -28.38 6.34 -33.70
CA GLY A 40 -27.30 5.38 -34.01
C GLY A 40 -25.97 5.74 -33.35
N GLU A 41 -25.58 7.02 -33.36
CA GLU A 41 -24.37 7.49 -32.67
C GLU A 41 -24.46 7.24 -31.16
N LEU A 42 -25.63 7.45 -30.54
CA LEU A 42 -25.83 7.17 -29.12
C LEU A 42 -25.62 5.69 -28.79
N GLU A 43 -26.19 4.79 -29.60
CA GLU A 43 -26.06 3.34 -29.44
C GLU A 43 -24.60 2.90 -29.58
N GLU A 44 -23.92 3.29 -30.67
CA GLU A 44 -22.54 2.87 -30.98
C GLU A 44 -21.51 3.42 -29.98
N ARG A 45 -21.71 4.66 -29.50
CA ARG A 45 -20.73 5.33 -28.64
C ARG A 45 -20.87 4.96 -27.17
N TYR A 46 -22.09 4.75 -26.68
CA TYR A 46 -22.35 4.63 -25.24
C TYR A 46 -22.85 3.25 -24.83
N LEU A 47 -23.70 2.59 -25.64
CA LEU A 47 -24.32 1.32 -25.25
C LEU A 47 -23.51 0.10 -25.71
N VAL A 48 -23.14 0.04 -27.00
CA VAL A 48 -22.44 -1.13 -27.58
C VAL A 48 -21.14 -1.47 -26.83
N PRO A 49 -20.23 -0.51 -26.55
CA PRO A 49 -19.00 -0.82 -25.81
C PRO A 49 -19.28 -1.37 -24.41
N ALA A 50 -20.28 -0.81 -23.72
CA ALA A 50 -20.62 -1.17 -22.36
C ALA A 50 -21.23 -2.58 -22.27
N VAL A 51 -22.00 -3.00 -23.29
CA VAL A 51 -22.55 -4.36 -23.41
C VAL A 51 -21.45 -5.38 -23.74
N VAL A 52 -20.50 -5.03 -24.62
CA VAL A 52 -19.36 -5.90 -24.95
C VAL A 52 -18.49 -6.15 -23.72
N GLU A 53 -18.22 -5.12 -22.93
CA GLU A 53 -17.49 -5.23 -21.67
C GLU A 53 -18.21 -6.13 -20.65
N SER A 54 -19.54 -6.00 -20.52
CA SER A 54 -20.35 -6.90 -19.68
C SER A 54 -20.24 -8.36 -20.14
N ARG A 55 -20.17 -8.59 -21.46
CA ARG A 55 -20.13 -9.93 -22.07
C ARG A 55 -18.77 -10.63 -21.96
N PHE A 56 -17.64 -9.92 -22.09
CA PHE A 56 -16.27 -10.48 -22.03
C PHE A 56 -15.54 -10.07 -20.74
N ARG A 57 -16.27 -10.16 -19.63
CA ARG A 57 -15.87 -9.56 -18.36
C ARG A 57 -14.64 -10.21 -17.73
N LEU A 58 -14.47 -11.53 -17.86
CA LEU A 58 -13.33 -12.24 -17.28
C LEU A 58 -12.04 -11.93 -18.03
N GLU A 59 -12.09 -11.91 -19.36
CA GLU A 59 -10.96 -11.56 -20.22
C GLU A 59 -10.52 -10.10 -20.03
N SER A 60 -11.49 -9.17 -19.94
CA SER A 60 -11.19 -7.76 -19.67
C SER A 60 -10.51 -7.59 -18.31
N ARG A 61 -11.07 -8.18 -17.25
CA ARG A 61 -10.49 -8.10 -15.90
C ARG A 61 -9.10 -8.73 -15.82
N PHE A 62 -8.90 -9.86 -16.50
CA PHE A 62 -7.58 -10.48 -16.58
C PHE A 62 -6.56 -9.57 -17.26
N ASN A 63 -6.94 -8.92 -18.37
CA ASN A 63 -6.06 -7.98 -19.06
C ASN A 63 -5.75 -6.75 -18.20
N ASP A 64 -6.74 -6.19 -17.50
CA ASP A 64 -6.54 -5.06 -16.58
C ASP A 64 -5.59 -5.44 -15.42
N ALA A 65 -5.79 -6.63 -14.84
CA ALA A 65 -4.92 -7.16 -13.79
C ALA A 65 -3.48 -7.30 -14.28
N LYS A 66 -3.31 -7.81 -15.51
CA LYS A 66 -2.00 -7.98 -16.14
C LYS A 66 -1.33 -6.65 -16.48
N VAL A 67 -2.09 -5.63 -16.88
CA VAL A 67 -1.57 -4.27 -17.06
C VAL A 67 -1.07 -3.72 -15.73
N ALA A 68 -1.86 -3.83 -14.65
CA ALA A 68 -1.43 -3.40 -13.32
C ALA A 68 -0.14 -4.11 -12.87
N TYR A 69 -0.06 -5.43 -13.08
CA TYR A 69 1.14 -6.23 -12.79
C TYR A 69 2.36 -5.73 -13.56
N LEU A 70 2.23 -5.50 -14.87
CA LEU A 70 3.33 -5.04 -15.72
C LEU A 70 3.79 -3.62 -15.37
N LEU A 71 2.90 -2.79 -14.79
CA LEU A 71 3.24 -1.48 -14.26
C LEU A 71 3.90 -1.52 -12.87
N GLY A 72 4.00 -2.71 -12.25
CA GLY A 72 4.54 -2.88 -10.90
C GLY A 72 3.55 -2.53 -9.78
N ASP A 73 2.29 -2.27 -10.10
CA ASP A 73 1.22 -2.02 -9.12
C ASP A 73 0.67 -3.37 -8.63
N TYR A 74 1.49 -4.06 -7.83
CA TYR A 74 1.17 -5.39 -7.30
C TYR A 74 -0.05 -5.43 -6.38
N PRO A 75 -0.31 -4.42 -5.51
CA PRO A 75 -1.55 -4.36 -4.73
C PRO A 75 -2.79 -4.38 -5.62
N ARG A 76 -2.87 -3.48 -6.61
CA ARG A 76 -4.00 -3.43 -7.54
C ARG A 76 -4.10 -4.70 -8.39
N ALA A 77 -2.98 -5.22 -8.86
CA ALA A 77 -2.94 -6.45 -9.62
C ALA A 77 -3.50 -7.63 -8.81
N SER A 78 -3.15 -7.74 -7.52
CA SER A 78 -3.63 -8.82 -6.65
C SER A 78 -5.15 -8.81 -6.51
N ILE A 79 -5.75 -7.64 -6.25
CA ILE A 79 -7.20 -7.47 -6.13
C ILE A 79 -7.91 -7.86 -7.44
N LEU A 80 -7.39 -7.37 -8.58
CA LEU A 80 -7.97 -7.68 -9.88
C LEU A 80 -7.84 -9.17 -10.24
N PHE A 81 -6.71 -9.82 -9.91
CA PHE A 81 -6.54 -11.25 -10.14
C PHE A 81 -7.38 -12.12 -9.20
N VAL A 82 -7.60 -11.73 -7.94
CA VAL A 82 -8.55 -12.44 -7.04
C VAL A 82 -9.93 -12.50 -7.68
N ALA A 83 -10.40 -11.37 -8.21
CA ALA A 83 -11.68 -11.29 -8.91
C ALA A 83 -11.74 -12.16 -10.18
N VAL A 84 -10.61 -12.49 -10.78
CA VAL A 84 -10.49 -13.43 -11.91
C VAL A 84 -10.47 -14.88 -11.42
N VAL A 85 -9.80 -15.17 -10.30
CA VAL A 85 -9.50 -16.54 -9.82
C VAL A 85 -10.65 -17.18 -9.02
N ASP A 86 -11.47 -16.39 -8.31
CA ASP A 86 -12.49 -16.90 -7.37
C ASP A 86 -13.88 -17.13 -7.97
N ASN A 87 -14.10 -16.82 -9.25
CA ASN A 87 -15.39 -17.07 -9.90
C ASN A 87 -15.58 -18.57 -10.26
N ARG A 88 -16.76 -19.14 -9.93
CA ARG A 88 -17.03 -20.60 -10.08
C ARG A 88 -16.97 -21.13 -11.52
N GLN A 89 -17.05 -20.26 -12.53
CA GLN A 89 -16.95 -20.63 -13.95
C GLN A 89 -15.50 -20.67 -14.48
N VAL A 90 -14.52 -20.30 -13.66
CA VAL A 90 -13.16 -19.91 -14.08
C VAL A 90 -12.23 -21.09 -14.38
N ARG A 91 -12.51 -22.32 -13.91
CA ARG A 91 -11.63 -23.47 -14.22
C ARG A 91 -11.56 -23.81 -15.71
N GLN A 92 -12.46 -23.27 -16.52
CA GLN A 92 -12.47 -23.39 -17.98
C GLN A 92 -11.79 -22.20 -18.70
N PHE A 93 -11.31 -21.20 -17.96
CA PHE A 93 -10.57 -20.07 -18.52
C PHE A 93 -9.15 -20.48 -18.87
N ASP A 94 -8.77 -20.33 -20.14
CA ASP A 94 -7.47 -20.79 -20.65
C ASP A 94 -6.27 -20.16 -19.91
N SER A 95 -6.39 -18.90 -19.47
CA SER A 95 -5.37 -18.19 -18.70
C SER A 95 -5.49 -18.35 -17.18
N TYR A 96 -6.28 -19.31 -16.68
CA TYR A 96 -6.45 -19.52 -15.24
C TYR A 96 -5.13 -19.85 -14.51
N GLY A 97 -4.29 -20.69 -15.11
CA GLY A 97 -2.97 -21.01 -14.56
C GLY A 97 -2.03 -19.81 -14.52
N GLU A 98 -2.10 -18.93 -15.53
CA GLU A 98 -1.36 -17.66 -15.57
C GLU A 98 -1.87 -16.70 -14.50
N ALA A 99 -3.20 -16.53 -14.38
CA ALA A 99 -3.81 -15.67 -13.37
C ALA A 99 -3.45 -16.10 -11.94
N LEU A 100 -3.48 -17.40 -11.65
CA LEU A 100 -3.05 -17.94 -10.34
C LEU A 100 -1.58 -17.65 -10.04
N TYR A 101 -0.71 -17.81 -11.04
CA TYR A 101 0.72 -17.53 -10.87
C TYR A 101 0.96 -16.05 -10.64
N LEU A 102 0.37 -15.17 -11.46
CA LEU A 102 0.56 -13.72 -11.34
C LEU A 102 -0.04 -13.18 -10.04
N LEU A 103 -1.17 -13.72 -9.57
CA LEU A 103 -1.69 -13.41 -8.24
C LEU A 103 -0.71 -13.82 -7.14
N GLY A 104 -0.19 -15.05 -7.20
CA GLY A 104 0.82 -15.54 -6.26
C GLY A 104 2.07 -14.66 -6.28
N ASP A 105 2.55 -14.24 -7.46
CA ASP A 105 3.72 -13.39 -7.59
C ASP A 105 3.46 -11.97 -7.09
N SER A 106 2.31 -11.36 -7.41
CA SER A 106 1.91 -10.07 -6.83
C SER A 106 1.95 -10.11 -5.30
N LEU A 107 1.36 -11.15 -4.69
CA LEU A 107 1.37 -11.32 -3.23
C LEU A 107 2.79 -11.56 -2.68
N TYR A 108 3.64 -12.26 -3.44
CA TYR A 108 5.05 -12.45 -3.09
C TYR A 108 5.82 -11.13 -3.09
N GLN A 109 5.63 -10.28 -4.11
CA GLN A 109 6.25 -8.94 -4.15
C GLN A 109 5.77 -8.05 -2.99
N MET A 110 4.52 -8.22 -2.57
CA MET A 110 3.95 -7.59 -1.37
C MET A 110 4.41 -8.25 -0.05
N ARG A 111 5.31 -9.24 -0.10
CA ARG A 111 5.80 -10.03 1.05
C ARG A 111 4.71 -10.79 1.83
N SER A 112 3.52 -10.95 1.27
CA SER A 112 2.43 -11.77 1.83
C SER A 112 2.68 -13.26 1.55
N PHE A 113 3.76 -13.80 2.12
CA PHE A 113 4.28 -15.12 1.79
C PHE A 113 3.28 -16.26 2.07
N ARG A 114 2.49 -16.15 3.15
CA ARG A 114 1.47 -17.17 3.48
C ARG A 114 0.35 -17.22 2.45
N ALA A 115 -0.13 -16.07 1.99
CA ALA A 115 -1.16 -15.99 0.94
C ALA A 115 -0.59 -16.44 -0.41
N ALA A 116 0.58 -15.92 -0.78
CA ALA A 116 1.29 -16.31 -2.00
C ALA A 116 1.49 -17.83 -2.09
N ARG A 117 1.91 -18.46 -0.99
CA ARG A 117 2.07 -19.93 -0.88
C ARG A 117 0.81 -20.70 -1.26
N THR A 118 -0.36 -20.20 -0.87
CA THR A 118 -1.65 -20.84 -1.18
C THR A 118 -1.91 -20.85 -2.68
N PHE A 119 -1.68 -19.73 -3.37
CA PHE A 119 -1.90 -19.63 -4.80
C PHE A 119 -0.84 -20.37 -5.62
N PHE A 120 0.44 -20.32 -5.24
CA PHE A 120 1.45 -21.13 -5.92
C PHE A 120 1.23 -22.63 -5.75
N ARG A 121 0.73 -23.10 -4.60
CA ARG A 121 0.31 -24.51 -4.45
C ARG A 121 -0.80 -24.87 -5.43
N ARG A 122 -1.80 -24.01 -5.62
CA ARG A 122 -2.86 -24.19 -6.64
C ARG A 122 -2.28 -24.27 -8.05
N VAL A 123 -1.25 -23.48 -8.40
CA VAL A 123 -0.55 -23.59 -9.69
C VAL A 123 0.11 -24.96 -9.86
N VAL A 124 0.80 -25.45 -8.83
CA VAL A 124 1.47 -26.77 -8.85
C VAL A 124 0.46 -27.92 -8.91
N GLU A 125 -0.73 -27.75 -8.33
CA GLU A 125 -1.82 -28.72 -8.40
C GLU A 125 -2.40 -28.89 -9.82
N LEU A 126 -2.30 -27.87 -10.68
CA LEU A 126 -2.70 -27.98 -12.10
C LEU A 126 -1.81 -28.93 -12.92
N GLY A 127 -0.61 -29.23 -12.42
CA GLY A 127 0.36 -30.10 -13.08
C GLY A 127 1.34 -29.35 -14.01
N PRO A 128 2.22 -30.08 -14.73
CA PRO A 128 3.27 -29.49 -15.55
C PRO A 128 2.71 -28.56 -16.64
N GLY A 129 3.22 -27.32 -16.67
CA GLY A 129 2.85 -26.26 -17.61
C GLY A 129 3.83 -25.09 -17.50
N GLY A 130 3.59 -23.99 -18.22
CA GLY A 130 4.53 -22.86 -18.32
C GLY A 130 4.93 -22.24 -16.97
N PHE A 131 4.01 -22.21 -16.00
CA PHE A 131 4.23 -21.63 -14.66
C PHE A 131 4.55 -22.65 -13.57
N TYR A 132 4.67 -23.94 -13.92
CA TYR A 132 4.86 -25.00 -12.93
C TYR A 132 6.21 -24.92 -12.20
N GLN A 133 7.33 -24.89 -12.93
CA GLN A 133 8.65 -24.77 -12.31
C GLN A 133 8.85 -23.41 -11.61
N PRO A 134 8.46 -22.26 -12.20
CA PRO A 134 8.49 -20.96 -11.51
C PRO A 134 7.69 -20.95 -10.19
N ALA A 135 6.50 -21.55 -10.14
CA ALA A 135 5.73 -21.64 -8.90
C ALA A 135 6.44 -22.47 -7.83
N ILE A 136 7.14 -23.54 -8.21
CA ILE A 136 7.93 -24.34 -7.26
C ILE A 136 9.13 -23.52 -6.75
N VAL A 137 9.83 -22.77 -7.61
CA VAL A 137 10.89 -21.83 -7.16
C VAL A 137 10.35 -20.91 -6.07
N ARG A 138 9.21 -20.25 -6.33
CA ARG A 138 8.58 -19.34 -5.35
C ARG A 138 8.18 -20.02 -4.05
N LEU A 139 7.65 -21.25 -4.11
CA LEU A 139 7.31 -22.02 -2.90
C LEU A 139 8.55 -22.35 -2.06
N LEU A 140 9.67 -22.68 -2.69
CA LEU A 140 10.94 -22.97 -2.00
C LEU A 140 11.57 -21.70 -1.41
N GLU A 141 11.49 -20.58 -2.12
CA GLU A 141 11.89 -19.26 -1.61
C GLU A 141 11.04 -18.90 -0.38
N ILE A 142 9.71 -18.96 -0.50
CA ILE A 142 8.80 -18.71 0.61
C ILE A 142 9.14 -19.59 1.82
N ALA A 143 9.35 -20.89 1.63
CA ALA A 143 9.68 -21.81 2.73
C ALA A 143 10.91 -21.35 3.53
N GLY A 144 11.94 -20.85 2.86
CA GLY A 144 13.14 -20.30 3.50
C GLY A 144 12.91 -18.92 4.14
N GLU A 145 12.02 -18.08 3.61
CA GLU A 145 11.70 -16.76 4.17
C GLU A 145 10.86 -16.84 5.45
N ILE A 146 9.95 -17.82 5.56
CA ILE A 146 9.08 -18.00 6.74
C ILE A 146 9.53 -19.15 7.67
N ASP A 147 10.69 -19.76 7.39
CA ASP A 147 11.26 -20.92 8.09
C ASP A 147 10.26 -22.09 8.29
N ASP A 148 9.42 -22.32 7.28
CA ASP A 148 8.40 -23.39 7.27
C ASP A 148 8.57 -24.28 6.04
N TYR A 149 9.32 -25.37 6.23
CA TYR A 149 9.62 -26.36 5.20
C TYR A 149 8.53 -27.43 5.03
N SER A 150 7.32 -27.20 5.56
CA SER A 150 6.22 -28.17 5.43
C SER A 150 5.84 -28.42 3.96
N GLY A 151 5.95 -29.68 3.54
CA GLY A 151 5.63 -30.12 2.18
C GLY A 151 6.74 -29.88 1.16
N VAL A 152 7.91 -29.37 1.55
CA VAL A 152 9.05 -29.16 0.64
C VAL A 152 9.55 -30.47 0.02
N ASP A 153 9.62 -31.57 0.78
CA ASP A 153 10.00 -32.89 0.24
C ASP A 153 9.04 -33.38 -0.85
N ALA A 154 7.75 -33.03 -0.79
CA ALA A 154 6.79 -33.35 -1.84
C ALA A 154 7.04 -32.53 -3.12
N LEU A 155 7.52 -31.29 -2.99
CA LEU A 155 7.96 -30.47 -4.12
C LEU A 155 9.22 -31.07 -4.74
N TYR A 156 10.19 -31.51 -3.94
CA TYR A 156 11.37 -32.21 -4.44
C TYR A 156 11.04 -33.48 -5.22
N ALA A 157 10.16 -34.32 -4.68
CA ALA A 157 9.70 -35.53 -5.38
C ALA A 157 9.04 -35.21 -6.72
N ARG A 158 8.29 -34.11 -6.81
CA ARG A 158 7.70 -33.64 -8.07
C ARG A 158 8.75 -33.18 -9.07
N LEU A 159 9.81 -32.52 -8.62
CA LEU A 159 10.92 -32.07 -9.47
C LEU A 159 11.79 -33.23 -9.95
N ASP A 160 12.02 -34.23 -9.10
CA ASP A 160 12.83 -35.41 -9.45
C ASP A 160 12.17 -36.27 -10.54
N ASN A 161 10.87 -36.08 -10.80
CA ASN A 161 10.12 -36.71 -11.88
C ASN A 161 10.14 -35.90 -13.21
N LEU A 162 10.75 -34.71 -13.24
CA LEU A 162 10.90 -33.92 -14.46
C LEU A 162 12.20 -34.25 -15.19
N GLU A 163 12.15 -34.34 -16.52
CA GLU A 163 13.34 -34.58 -17.35
C GLU A 163 14.28 -33.36 -17.38
N ASP A 164 13.71 -32.15 -17.41
CA ASP A 164 14.45 -30.88 -17.49
C ASP A 164 14.08 -29.94 -16.33
N VAL A 165 15.10 -29.46 -15.62
CA VAL A 165 14.99 -28.54 -14.48
C VAL A 165 15.79 -27.27 -14.75
N THR A 166 15.20 -26.10 -14.50
CA THR A 166 15.89 -24.82 -14.74
C THR A 166 17.11 -24.63 -13.81
N PRO A 167 18.16 -23.91 -14.26
CA PRO A 167 19.32 -23.59 -13.43
C PRO A 167 18.98 -22.86 -12.13
N ALA A 168 18.01 -21.94 -12.18
CA ALA A 168 17.49 -21.23 -11.00
C ALA A 168 16.99 -22.22 -9.94
N LEU A 169 16.28 -23.28 -10.35
CA LEU A 169 15.74 -24.27 -9.43
C LEU A 169 16.83 -25.14 -8.78
N HIS A 170 17.95 -25.40 -9.48
CA HIS A 170 19.12 -26.03 -8.85
C HIS A 170 19.67 -25.16 -7.71
N TYR A 171 19.80 -23.86 -7.94
CA TYR A 171 20.29 -22.93 -6.94
C TYR A 171 19.32 -22.82 -5.76
N THR A 172 18.03 -22.57 -6.02
CA THR A 172 17.00 -22.44 -4.99
C THR A 172 16.87 -23.72 -4.16
N ARG A 173 16.86 -24.91 -4.77
CA ARG A 173 16.84 -26.18 -4.03
C ARG A 173 18.07 -26.34 -3.14
N GLY A 174 19.27 -25.99 -3.62
CA GLY A 174 20.48 -25.98 -2.82
C GLY A 174 20.37 -25.04 -1.62
N LYS A 175 19.89 -23.80 -1.85
CA LYS A 175 19.69 -22.78 -0.81
C LYS A 175 18.70 -23.25 0.26
N THR A 176 17.54 -23.77 -0.14
CA THR A 176 16.52 -24.28 0.81
C THR A 176 17.07 -25.45 1.64
N LEU A 177 17.76 -26.42 1.01
CA LEU A 177 18.38 -27.53 1.74
C LEU A 177 19.48 -27.07 2.71
N TYR A 178 20.23 -26.03 2.36
CA TYR A 178 21.21 -25.42 3.27
C TYR A 178 20.52 -24.77 4.49
N GLN A 179 19.42 -24.04 4.27
CA GLN A 179 18.64 -23.42 5.35
C GLN A 179 17.97 -24.48 6.26
N GLU A 180 17.53 -25.61 5.70
CA GLU A 180 17.05 -26.79 6.45
C GLU A 180 18.15 -27.49 7.27
N GLY A 181 19.43 -27.11 7.13
CA GLY A 181 20.57 -27.77 7.77
C GLY A 181 20.98 -29.09 7.09
N ARG A 182 20.44 -29.42 5.92
CA ARG A 182 20.72 -30.66 5.17
C ARG A 182 21.92 -30.47 4.24
N TYR A 183 23.07 -30.14 4.82
CA TYR A 183 24.26 -29.70 4.08
C TYR A 183 24.74 -30.70 3.01
N ARG A 184 24.87 -31.99 3.35
CA ARG A 184 25.23 -33.03 2.37
C ARG A 184 24.30 -33.11 1.16
N ALA A 185 23.00 -32.92 1.40
CA ALA A 185 22.01 -32.96 0.33
C ALA A 185 22.06 -31.70 -0.55
N ALA A 186 22.40 -30.54 0.02
CA ALA A 186 22.50 -29.26 -0.70
C ALA A 186 23.67 -29.22 -1.70
N ARG A 187 24.83 -29.80 -1.33
CA ARG A 187 26.07 -29.79 -2.12
C ARG A 187 25.91 -30.11 -3.62
N PRO A 188 25.34 -31.27 -4.04
CA PRO A 188 25.21 -31.59 -5.46
C PRO A 188 24.34 -30.59 -6.24
N TRP A 189 23.41 -29.89 -5.57
CA TRP A 189 22.57 -28.88 -6.21
C TRP A 189 23.33 -27.59 -6.48
N PHE A 190 24.17 -27.13 -5.53
CA PHE A 190 25.07 -26.00 -5.78
C PHE A 190 26.08 -26.31 -6.89
N GLN A 191 26.62 -27.53 -6.96
CA GLN A 191 27.51 -27.95 -8.05
C GLN A 191 26.83 -27.92 -9.43
N ARG A 192 25.54 -28.26 -9.50
CA ARG A 192 24.74 -28.17 -10.73
C ARG A 192 24.42 -26.71 -11.08
N ALA A 193 24.03 -25.91 -10.09
CA ALA A 193 23.77 -24.48 -10.26
C ALA A 193 25.03 -23.74 -10.77
N ALA A 194 26.19 -24.07 -10.23
CA ALA A 194 27.47 -23.46 -10.60
C ALA A 194 27.91 -23.71 -12.06
N ARG A 195 27.23 -24.60 -12.81
CA ARG A 195 27.48 -24.81 -14.24
C ARG A 195 26.89 -23.70 -15.10
N ASN A 196 25.95 -22.93 -14.57
CA ASN A 196 25.41 -21.74 -15.23
C ASN A 196 26.23 -20.52 -14.78
N ALA A 197 26.65 -19.69 -15.74
CA ALA A 197 27.44 -18.49 -15.49
C ALA A 197 26.74 -17.50 -14.54
N GLU A 198 25.41 -17.38 -14.60
CA GLU A 198 24.60 -16.49 -13.75
C GLU A 198 24.72 -16.86 -12.26
N TYR A 199 24.80 -18.16 -11.94
CA TYR A 199 24.87 -18.66 -10.56
C TYR A 199 26.27 -19.14 -10.16
N ALA A 200 27.26 -19.03 -11.05
CA ALA A 200 28.57 -19.68 -10.89
C ALA A 200 29.25 -19.32 -9.56
N LEU A 201 29.47 -18.02 -9.32
CA LEU A 201 30.19 -17.54 -8.13
C LEU A 201 29.38 -17.74 -6.85
N VAL A 202 28.11 -17.35 -6.86
CA VAL A 202 27.23 -17.46 -5.68
C VAL A 202 27.00 -18.92 -5.27
N ALA A 203 26.78 -19.84 -6.23
CA ALA A 203 26.61 -21.25 -5.93
C ALA A 203 27.93 -21.89 -5.44
N ARG A 204 29.09 -21.46 -5.94
CA ARG A 204 30.40 -21.90 -5.43
C ARG A 204 30.65 -21.42 -4.01
N TYR A 205 30.28 -20.19 -3.68
CA TYR A 205 30.33 -19.69 -2.33
C TYR A 205 29.47 -20.56 -1.38
N PHE A 206 28.20 -20.78 -1.73
CA PHE A 206 27.33 -21.63 -0.91
C PHE A 206 27.77 -23.09 -0.87
N GLU A 207 28.38 -23.64 -1.93
CA GLU A 207 29.03 -24.96 -1.89
C GLU A 207 30.12 -25.00 -0.81
N GLY A 208 31.00 -23.99 -0.77
CA GLY A 208 32.06 -23.88 0.24
C GLY A 208 31.52 -23.75 1.66
N VAL A 209 30.51 -22.89 1.86
CA VAL A 209 29.86 -22.72 3.18
C VAL A 209 29.18 -24.01 3.63
N THR A 210 28.50 -24.70 2.72
CA THR A 210 27.84 -25.98 2.98
C THR A 210 28.85 -27.05 3.39
N LEU A 211 30.01 -27.12 2.71
CA LEU A 211 31.10 -28.03 3.07
C LEU A 211 31.69 -27.71 4.45
N ALA A 212 31.91 -26.42 4.74
CA ALA A 212 32.41 -26.00 6.04
C ALA A 212 31.43 -26.36 7.18
N ALA A 213 30.13 -26.16 6.95
CA ALA A 213 29.08 -26.50 7.90
C ALA A 213 28.93 -28.02 8.12
N ASP A 214 29.20 -28.86 7.11
CA ASP A 214 29.23 -30.32 7.24
C ASP A 214 30.54 -30.85 7.87
N GLY A 215 31.52 -29.98 8.13
CA GLY A 215 32.81 -30.32 8.73
C GLY A 215 33.90 -30.71 7.72
N ASP A 216 33.63 -30.65 6.42
CA ASP A 216 34.57 -30.99 5.34
C ASP A 216 35.51 -29.81 5.01
N ILE A 217 36.27 -29.35 6.00
CA ILE A 217 37.08 -28.11 5.96
C ILE A 217 38.10 -28.08 4.79
N ALA A 218 38.72 -29.22 4.49
CA ALA A 218 39.71 -29.31 3.41
C ALA A 218 39.09 -29.09 2.03
N GLU A 219 37.91 -29.65 1.78
CA GLU A 219 37.19 -29.45 0.52
C GLU A 219 36.61 -28.04 0.43
N ALA A 220 36.07 -27.51 1.54
CA ALA A 220 35.58 -26.14 1.63
C ALA A 220 36.66 -25.14 1.22
N ARG A 221 37.88 -25.31 1.75
CA ARG A 221 39.04 -24.48 1.37
C ARG A 221 39.33 -24.55 -0.12
N GLY A 222 39.38 -25.74 -0.71
CA GLY A 222 39.61 -25.90 -2.15
C GLY A 222 38.56 -25.16 -3.00
N VAL A 223 37.29 -25.22 -2.58
CA VAL A 223 36.19 -24.49 -3.24
C VAL A 223 36.37 -22.98 -3.11
N PHE A 224 36.64 -22.47 -1.90
CA PHE A 224 36.84 -21.03 -1.71
C PHE A 224 38.12 -20.50 -2.37
N THR A 225 39.22 -21.25 -2.39
CA THR A 225 40.43 -20.89 -3.14
C THR A 225 40.13 -20.76 -4.64
N THR A 226 39.33 -21.68 -5.18
CA THR A 226 38.88 -21.59 -6.57
C THR A 226 37.97 -20.38 -6.78
N LEU A 227 37.08 -20.08 -5.83
CA LEU A 227 36.18 -18.91 -5.89
C LEU A 227 36.96 -17.59 -5.98
N VAL A 228 37.91 -17.36 -5.06
CA VAL A 228 38.66 -16.10 -5.01
C VAL A 228 39.66 -15.93 -6.15
N SER A 229 39.99 -17.01 -6.87
CA SER A 229 40.84 -16.97 -8.06
C SER A 229 40.10 -16.51 -9.33
N GLN A 230 38.77 -16.40 -9.29
CA GLN A 230 37.96 -15.98 -10.42
C GLN A 230 37.86 -14.45 -10.49
N SER A 231 37.87 -13.91 -11.71
CA SER A 231 37.68 -12.47 -11.92
C SER A 231 36.19 -12.11 -11.82
N PRO A 232 35.76 -11.29 -10.85
CA PRO A 232 34.38 -10.84 -10.75
C PRO A 232 34.03 -9.93 -11.94
N SER A 233 32.83 -10.10 -12.50
CA SER A 233 32.36 -9.30 -13.65
C SER A 233 31.36 -8.21 -13.24
N THR A 234 30.67 -8.41 -12.11
CA THR A 234 29.70 -7.47 -11.55
C THR A 234 30.09 -7.01 -10.14
N PRO A 235 29.51 -5.91 -9.63
CA PRO A 235 29.63 -5.54 -8.22
C PRO A 235 29.17 -6.64 -7.27
N GLU A 236 28.11 -7.37 -7.62
CA GLU A 236 27.59 -8.51 -6.87
C GLU A 236 28.61 -9.65 -6.80
N ASP A 237 29.23 -9.99 -7.93
CA ASP A 237 30.31 -10.98 -8.00
C ASP A 237 31.49 -10.59 -7.11
N SER A 238 31.83 -9.29 -7.10
CA SER A 238 32.93 -8.78 -6.27
C SER A 238 32.63 -8.97 -4.79
N ARG A 239 31.38 -8.73 -4.36
CA ARG A 239 30.93 -8.99 -2.98
C ARG A 239 31.00 -10.47 -2.61
N VAL A 240 30.68 -11.37 -3.56
CA VAL A 240 30.79 -12.83 -3.33
C VAL A 240 32.25 -13.26 -3.19
N VAL A 241 33.16 -12.68 -3.99
CA VAL A 241 34.61 -12.93 -3.87
C VAL A 241 35.15 -12.41 -2.52
N ASP A 242 34.73 -11.23 -2.08
CA ASP A 242 35.09 -10.69 -0.75
C ASP A 242 34.65 -11.64 0.38
N LEU A 243 33.42 -12.19 0.30
CA LEU A 243 32.94 -13.20 1.25
C LEU A 243 33.78 -14.48 1.20
N GLY A 244 34.26 -14.88 0.01
CA GLY A 244 35.20 -15.99 -0.15
C GLY A 244 36.54 -15.74 0.56
N HIS A 245 37.08 -14.52 0.48
CA HIS A 245 38.29 -14.15 1.21
C HIS A 245 38.08 -14.17 2.73
N LEU A 246 36.95 -13.66 3.24
CA LEU A 246 36.61 -13.78 4.66
C LEU A 246 36.51 -15.24 5.10
N ALA A 247 35.84 -16.09 4.33
CA ALA A 247 35.70 -17.50 4.65
C ALA A 247 37.07 -18.20 4.71
N LEU A 248 37.95 -17.96 3.74
CA LEU A 248 39.32 -18.49 3.78
C LEU A 248 40.12 -17.97 4.97
N GLY A 249 39.96 -16.68 5.31
CA GLY A 249 40.59 -16.07 6.49
C GLY A 249 40.18 -16.77 7.78
N ARG A 250 38.88 -17.06 7.95
CA ARG A 250 38.35 -17.76 9.13
C ARG A 250 38.80 -19.21 9.21
N LEU A 251 38.73 -19.94 8.09
CA LEU A 251 39.22 -21.33 8.04
C LEU A 251 40.72 -21.40 8.36
N ALA A 252 41.53 -20.48 7.82
CA ALA A 252 42.95 -20.41 8.13
C ALA A 252 43.21 -20.05 9.60
N TYR A 253 42.40 -19.14 10.18
CA TYR A 253 42.48 -18.79 11.60
C TYR A 253 42.17 -19.98 12.51
N GLU A 254 41.09 -20.72 12.23
CA GLU A 254 40.71 -21.92 12.99
C GLU A 254 41.79 -23.02 12.93
N GLU A 255 42.48 -23.15 11.79
CA GLU A 255 43.62 -24.05 11.62
C GLU A 255 44.95 -23.51 12.16
N GLN A 256 44.93 -22.36 12.84
CA GLN A 256 46.10 -21.68 13.40
C GLN A 256 47.15 -21.25 12.35
N GLN A 257 46.75 -21.15 11.09
CA GLN A 257 47.56 -20.64 9.97
C GLN A 257 47.42 -19.11 9.89
N PHE A 258 47.87 -18.41 10.92
CA PHE A 258 47.61 -16.97 11.09
C PHE A 258 48.16 -16.11 9.95
N ASP A 259 49.30 -16.46 9.36
CA ASP A 259 49.87 -15.74 8.21
C ASP A 259 48.94 -15.78 6.99
N LEU A 260 48.39 -16.96 6.69
CA LEU A 260 47.45 -17.14 5.59
C LEU A 260 46.13 -16.42 5.87
N ALA A 261 45.66 -16.43 7.12
CA ALA A 261 44.48 -15.69 7.53
C ALA A 261 44.64 -14.18 7.28
N ILE A 262 45.78 -13.62 7.71
CA ILE A 262 46.14 -12.21 7.50
C ILE A 262 46.14 -11.86 6.00
N ASP A 263 46.78 -12.68 5.17
CA ASP A 263 46.88 -12.44 3.73
C ASP A 263 45.50 -12.35 3.06
N HIS A 264 44.54 -13.17 3.50
CA HIS A 264 43.17 -13.15 2.99
C HIS A 264 42.38 -11.95 3.47
N TYR A 265 42.44 -11.59 4.76
CA TYR A 265 41.73 -10.40 5.26
C TYR A 265 42.22 -9.10 4.61
N LEU A 266 43.52 -9.03 4.26
CA LEU A 266 44.10 -7.88 3.56
C LEU A 266 43.68 -7.74 2.09
N GLN A 267 43.05 -8.75 1.49
CA GLN A 267 42.54 -8.64 0.12
C GLN A 267 41.29 -7.76 0.00
N LEU A 268 40.57 -7.54 1.10
CA LEU A 268 39.32 -6.80 1.06
C LEU A 268 39.59 -5.30 0.84
N PRO A 269 39.03 -4.69 -0.22
CA PRO A 269 39.22 -3.26 -0.48
C PRO A 269 38.44 -2.41 0.52
N ARG A 270 38.88 -1.16 0.73
CA ARG A 270 38.19 -0.18 1.60
C ARG A 270 36.75 0.13 1.19
N THR A 271 36.41 -0.11 -0.08
CA THR A 271 35.05 0.09 -0.62
C THR A 271 34.14 -1.10 -0.36
N SER A 272 34.67 -2.22 0.15
CA SER A 272 33.87 -3.41 0.45
C SER A 272 32.96 -3.14 1.64
N PRO A 273 31.68 -3.54 1.59
CA PRO A 273 30.78 -3.45 2.76
C PRO A 273 31.26 -4.34 3.92
N TYR A 274 32.21 -5.25 3.69
CA TYR A 274 32.75 -6.13 4.71
C TYR A 274 34.13 -5.70 5.23
N PHE A 275 34.61 -4.51 4.83
CA PHE A 275 35.97 -4.05 5.16
C PHE A 275 36.21 -3.91 6.66
N GLU A 276 35.29 -3.27 7.41
CA GLU A 276 35.40 -3.10 8.86
C GLU A 276 35.44 -4.44 9.60
N ARG A 277 34.57 -5.38 9.19
CA ARG A 277 34.56 -6.74 9.73
C ARG A 277 35.88 -7.47 9.45
N SER A 278 36.45 -7.28 8.26
CA SER A 278 37.78 -7.79 7.93
C SER A 278 38.86 -7.22 8.84
N LEU A 279 38.87 -5.91 9.11
CA LEU A 279 39.83 -5.28 10.02
C LEU A 279 39.68 -5.84 11.45
N TYR A 280 38.46 -6.02 11.92
CA TYR A 280 38.22 -6.63 13.23
C TYR A 280 38.78 -8.06 13.31
N GLU A 281 38.43 -8.94 12.35
CA GLU A 281 38.91 -10.34 12.32
C GLU A 281 40.43 -10.45 12.06
N LEU A 282 40.99 -9.55 11.26
CA LEU A 282 42.44 -9.40 11.05
C LEU A 282 43.16 -9.11 12.37
N THR A 283 42.57 -8.27 13.23
CA THR A 283 43.16 -7.96 14.54
C THR A 283 43.36 -9.22 15.36
N TRP A 284 42.36 -10.08 15.46
CA TRP A 284 42.46 -11.35 16.20
C TRP A 284 43.54 -12.27 15.65
N SER A 285 43.71 -12.30 14.33
CA SER A 285 44.79 -13.05 13.67
C SER A 285 46.17 -12.51 14.05
N LEU A 286 46.34 -11.18 14.05
CA LEU A 286 47.59 -10.52 14.46
C LEU A 286 47.92 -10.73 15.93
N VAL A 287 46.90 -10.70 16.81
CA VAL A 287 47.07 -10.98 18.25
C VAL A 287 47.47 -12.42 18.48
N SER A 288 46.86 -13.37 17.77
CA SER A 288 47.16 -14.81 17.88
C SER A 288 48.57 -15.14 17.37
N LYS A 289 49.07 -14.37 16.39
CA LYS A 289 50.47 -14.41 15.93
C LYS A 289 51.45 -13.64 16.83
N GLU A 290 51.01 -13.14 17.98
CA GLU A 290 51.80 -12.30 18.91
C GLU A 290 52.37 -11.02 18.27
N SER A 291 51.82 -10.59 17.14
CA SER A 291 52.25 -9.39 16.40
C SER A 291 51.54 -8.15 16.95
N TYR A 292 51.68 -7.90 18.25
CA TYR A 292 50.88 -6.93 19.00
C TYR A 292 50.98 -5.49 18.47
N GLN A 293 52.16 -5.06 18.01
CA GLN A 293 52.33 -3.72 17.44
C GLN A 293 51.57 -3.56 16.12
N ALA A 294 51.47 -4.63 15.32
CA ALA A 294 50.68 -4.61 14.09
C ALA A 294 49.18 -4.63 14.39
N ALA A 295 48.75 -5.42 15.38
CA ALA A 295 47.37 -5.44 15.86
C ALA A 295 46.91 -4.06 16.36
N LEU A 296 47.75 -3.35 17.13
CA LEU A 296 47.45 -1.97 17.57
C LEU A 296 47.23 -1.01 16.40
N ARG A 297 48.13 -1.01 15.41
CA ARG A 297 47.96 -0.15 14.22
C ARG A 297 46.71 -0.49 13.43
N ASN A 298 46.33 -1.76 13.40
CA ASN A 298 45.12 -2.19 12.70
C ASN A 298 43.86 -1.70 13.41
N LEU A 299 43.84 -1.72 14.75
CA LEU A 299 42.76 -1.13 15.57
C LEU A 299 42.69 0.39 15.42
N ASP A 300 43.84 1.09 15.33
CA ASP A 300 43.86 2.52 15.02
C ASP A 300 43.16 2.81 13.68
N ILE A 301 43.44 2.01 12.64
CA ILE A 301 42.80 2.15 11.32
C ILE A 301 41.28 1.91 11.44
N LEU A 302 40.85 0.88 12.17
CA LEU A 302 39.44 0.58 12.41
C LEU A 302 38.72 1.74 13.10
N LEU A 303 39.30 2.33 14.15
CA LEU A 303 38.68 3.45 14.87
C LEU A 303 38.67 4.76 14.09
N ILE A 304 39.63 4.97 13.17
CA ILE A 304 39.66 6.16 12.30
C ILE A 304 38.62 6.06 11.17
N SER A 305 38.19 4.85 10.79
CA SER A 305 37.20 4.66 9.72
C SER A 305 35.75 4.92 10.10
N ASP A 306 35.48 5.47 11.30
CA ASP A 306 34.14 5.65 11.86
C ASP A 306 33.36 4.32 11.88
N PRO A 307 33.90 3.29 12.57
CA PRO A 307 33.35 1.95 12.49
C PRO A 307 32.00 1.91 13.20
N ASP A 308 31.24 0.85 12.93
CA ASP A 308 30.03 0.55 13.70
C ASP A 308 30.29 0.73 15.23
N PRO A 309 29.47 1.55 15.94
CA PRO A 309 29.67 1.86 17.35
C PRO A 309 29.85 0.62 18.24
N ARG A 310 29.28 -0.52 17.84
CA ARG A 310 29.41 -1.79 18.55
C ARG A 310 30.84 -2.32 18.62
N PHE A 311 31.71 -2.00 17.64
CA PHE A 311 33.11 -2.41 17.67
C PHE A 311 33.99 -1.52 18.56
N VAL A 312 33.55 -0.29 18.86
CA VAL A 312 34.39 0.73 19.50
C VAL A 312 34.84 0.35 20.92
N PRO A 313 33.98 -0.15 21.84
CA PRO A 313 34.40 -0.46 23.20
C PRO A 313 35.40 -1.61 23.25
N GLU A 314 35.11 -2.68 22.51
CA GLU A 314 35.97 -3.86 22.44
C GLU A 314 37.32 -3.53 21.79
N ALA A 315 37.33 -2.73 20.72
CA ALA A 315 38.54 -2.25 20.08
C ALA A 315 39.40 -1.45 21.07
N LYS A 316 38.82 -0.46 21.77
CA LYS A 316 39.55 0.33 22.79
C LYS A 316 40.09 -0.54 23.92
N LEU A 317 39.31 -1.51 24.39
CA LEU A 317 39.74 -2.46 25.42
C LEU A 317 40.95 -3.28 24.94
N LEU A 318 40.87 -3.80 23.73
CA LEU A 318 41.93 -4.58 23.12
C LEU A 318 43.19 -3.74 22.91
N MET A 319 43.05 -2.45 22.55
CA MET A 319 44.19 -1.52 22.50
C MET A 319 44.87 -1.37 23.86
N ALA A 320 44.11 -1.28 24.95
CA ALA A 320 44.68 -1.20 26.29
C ALA A 320 45.43 -2.49 26.66
N ASP A 321 44.82 -3.66 26.42
CA ASP A 321 45.40 -4.97 26.70
C ASP A 321 46.66 -5.25 25.84
N LEU A 322 46.68 -4.83 24.58
CA LEU A 322 47.86 -4.94 23.71
C LEU A 322 48.97 -3.98 24.12
N SER A 323 48.64 -2.76 24.54
CA SER A 323 49.63 -1.81 25.08
C SER A 323 50.31 -2.37 26.32
N MET A 324 49.55 -3.08 27.18
CA MET A 324 50.09 -3.81 28.33
C MET A 324 51.10 -4.88 27.91
N ARG A 325 50.75 -5.74 26.94
CA ARG A 325 51.64 -6.79 26.43
C ARG A 325 52.95 -6.25 25.85
N LEU A 326 52.92 -5.05 25.27
CA LEU A 326 54.08 -4.35 24.73
C LEU A 326 54.89 -3.58 25.80
N ARG A 327 54.53 -3.69 27.09
CA ARG A 327 55.09 -2.91 28.21
C ARG A 327 54.98 -1.40 28.03
N GLN A 328 54.05 -0.94 27.20
CA GLN A 328 53.74 0.47 26.96
C GLN A 328 52.75 0.95 28.02
N TYR A 329 53.17 0.91 29.29
CA TYR A 329 52.29 1.12 30.45
C TYR A 329 51.59 2.48 30.47
N ASP A 330 52.26 3.54 29.99
CA ASP A 330 51.65 4.87 29.92
C ASP A 330 50.54 4.92 28.85
N GLN A 331 50.73 4.25 27.71
CA GLN A 331 49.73 4.13 26.64
C GLN A 331 48.53 3.29 27.11
N ALA A 332 48.79 2.14 27.75
CA ALA A 332 47.74 1.29 28.32
C ALA A 332 46.88 2.05 29.33
N ARG A 333 47.51 2.84 30.20
CA ARG A 333 46.81 3.69 31.17
C ARG A 333 45.94 4.74 30.49
N LEU A 334 46.40 5.35 29.39
CA LEU A 334 45.60 6.32 28.63
C LEU A 334 44.34 5.66 28.08
N TRP A 335 44.46 4.48 27.45
CA TRP A 335 43.31 3.76 26.90
C TRP A 335 42.31 3.31 27.97
N PHE A 336 42.77 2.77 29.10
CA PHE A 336 41.86 2.41 30.19
C PHE A 336 41.15 3.62 30.80
N ASN A 337 41.85 4.76 30.95
CA ASN A 337 41.23 6.00 31.41
C ASN A 337 40.22 6.55 30.39
N ASP A 338 40.51 6.44 29.10
CA ASP A 338 39.62 6.87 28.03
C ASP A 338 38.31 6.06 28.02
N ILE A 339 38.38 4.74 28.20
CA ILE A 339 37.21 3.86 28.36
C ILE A 339 36.37 4.35 29.56
N ILE A 340 36.98 4.53 30.73
CA ILE A 340 36.26 5.00 31.92
C ILE A 340 35.63 6.38 31.69
N ALA A 341 36.38 7.32 31.14
CA ALA A 341 35.93 8.70 30.91
C ALA A 341 34.82 8.78 29.85
N THR A 342 34.85 7.90 28.85
CA THR A 342 33.85 7.84 27.78
C THR A 342 32.55 7.19 28.27
N PHE A 343 32.62 6.02 28.91
CA PHE A 343 31.42 5.22 29.21
C PHE A 343 30.78 5.53 30.58
N THR A 344 31.50 6.10 31.55
CA THR A 344 30.93 6.43 32.87
C THR A 344 29.79 7.46 32.80
N PRO A 345 29.92 8.60 32.08
CA PRO A 345 28.83 9.56 31.97
C PRO A 345 27.60 8.97 31.28
N VAL A 346 27.81 8.21 30.20
CA VAL A 346 26.74 7.55 29.43
C VAL A 346 25.95 6.58 30.31
N ARG A 347 26.65 5.73 31.06
CA ARG A 347 26.01 4.81 32.01
C ARG A 347 25.27 5.55 33.12
N THR A 348 25.84 6.63 33.65
CA THR A 348 25.20 7.41 34.72
C THR A 348 23.87 8.00 34.26
N GLU A 349 23.84 8.51 33.03
CA GLU A 349 22.63 9.03 32.41
C GLU A 349 21.58 7.93 32.16
N LEU A 350 22.01 6.76 31.67
CA LEU A 350 21.17 5.58 31.48
C LEU A 350 20.53 5.10 32.80
N VAL A 351 21.32 4.97 33.85
CA VAL A 351 20.85 4.54 35.19
C VAL A 351 19.91 5.58 35.78
N SER A 352 20.23 6.87 35.70
CA SER A 352 19.35 7.94 36.18
C SER A 352 18.00 7.94 35.48
N PHE A 353 17.99 7.62 34.18
CA PHE A 353 16.75 7.46 33.43
C PHE A 353 15.93 6.28 33.95
N ILE A 354 16.55 5.10 34.13
CA ILE A 354 15.90 3.89 34.67
C ILE A 354 15.30 4.16 36.06
N GLU A 355 16.06 4.77 36.97
CA GLU A 355 15.64 5.06 38.34
C GLU A 355 14.52 6.10 38.42
N SER A 356 14.38 6.96 37.40
CA SER A 356 13.31 7.97 37.35
C SER A 356 11.93 7.37 37.00
N GLN A 357 11.89 6.14 36.49
CA GLN A 357 10.65 5.48 36.07
C GLN A 357 10.11 4.56 37.19
N PRO A 358 8.85 4.75 37.66
CA PRO A 358 8.28 3.91 38.71
C PRO A 358 8.05 2.46 38.28
N ASP A 359 7.78 2.22 36.99
CA ASP A 359 7.74 0.90 36.36
C ASP A 359 8.28 1.00 34.94
N LEU A 360 9.49 0.47 34.74
CA LEU A 360 10.21 0.51 33.48
C LEU A 360 9.52 -0.33 32.39
N GLN A 361 8.85 -1.44 32.76
CA GLN A 361 8.12 -2.26 31.79
C GLN A 361 6.90 -1.51 31.28
N SER A 362 6.11 -0.92 32.18
CA SER A 362 4.95 -0.10 31.80
C SER A 362 5.35 1.13 30.99
N PHE A 363 6.50 1.74 31.30
CA PHE A 363 7.05 2.84 30.49
C PHE A 363 7.28 2.42 29.04
N PHE A 364 7.97 1.30 28.79
CA PHE A 364 8.24 0.85 27.41
C PHE A 364 6.98 0.39 26.68
N VAL A 365 5.99 -0.19 27.38
CA VAL A 365 4.69 -0.51 26.78
C VAL A 365 3.97 0.76 26.31
N GLU A 366 3.95 1.80 27.14
CA GLU A 366 3.30 3.07 26.80
C GLU A 366 4.04 3.80 25.67
N LEU A 367 5.38 3.73 25.65
CA LEU A 367 6.20 4.29 24.58
C LEU A 367 5.86 3.66 23.22
N VAL A 368 5.76 2.33 23.17
CA VAL A 368 5.42 1.59 21.94
C VAL A 368 3.99 1.88 21.50
N ARG A 369 3.06 1.98 22.46
CA ARG A 369 1.67 2.35 22.16
C ARG A 369 1.56 3.71 21.50
N GLN A 370 2.22 4.73 22.06
CA GLN A 370 2.20 6.09 21.52
C GLN A 370 2.78 6.15 20.10
N ASP A 371 3.87 5.42 19.85
CA ASP A 371 4.50 5.36 18.53
C ASP A 371 3.62 4.61 17.50
N LEU A 372 2.92 3.54 17.92
CA LEU A 372 1.90 2.85 17.11
C LEU A 372 0.69 3.74 16.77
N GLU A 373 0.39 4.72 17.63
CA GLU A 373 -0.62 5.76 17.43
C GLU A 373 -0.09 6.96 16.60
N GLY A 374 1.18 6.93 16.17
CA GLY A 374 1.80 8.00 15.38
C GLY A 374 2.22 9.22 16.19
N LEU A 375 2.21 9.13 17.52
CA LEU A 375 2.69 10.17 18.42
C LEU A 375 4.21 9.99 18.59
N ARG A 376 5.01 11.00 18.23
CA ARG A 376 6.47 10.95 18.44
C ARG A 376 6.78 11.19 19.92
N PRO A 377 7.28 10.19 20.68
CA PRO A 377 7.65 10.40 22.06
C PRO A 377 9.05 11.03 22.11
N ASP A 378 9.17 12.15 22.82
CA ASP A 378 10.31 13.05 22.72
C ASP A 378 11.33 12.86 23.84
N TYR A 379 11.75 11.63 24.17
CA TYR A 379 12.51 11.41 25.43
C TYR A 379 13.51 10.25 25.37
N MET A 380 14.69 10.51 24.81
CA MET A 380 15.91 9.75 25.14
C MET A 380 17.15 10.65 24.97
N PRO A 381 18.13 10.61 25.89
CA PRO A 381 19.38 11.33 25.70
C PRO A 381 20.12 10.87 24.44
N ALA A 382 20.64 11.81 23.65
CA ALA A 382 21.27 11.52 22.35
C ALA A 382 22.39 10.45 22.42
N MET A 383 23.16 10.44 23.51
CA MET A 383 24.22 9.45 23.74
C MET A 383 23.68 8.04 24.02
N VAL A 384 22.48 7.89 24.55
CA VAL A 384 21.85 6.57 24.76
C VAL A 384 21.16 6.11 23.48
N SER A 385 20.58 7.04 22.71
CA SER A 385 19.93 6.75 21.43
C SER A 385 20.89 6.10 20.43
N GLU A 386 22.11 6.62 20.25
CA GLU A 386 23.08 6.06 19.29
C GLU A 386 23.44 4.57 19.57
N TRP A 387 23.46 4.16 20.84
CA TRP A 387 23.78 2.79 21.26
C TRP A 387 22.58 1.86 21.14
N VAL A 388 21.41 2.35 21.52
CA VAL A 388 20.14 1.62 21.38
C VAL A 388 19.80 1.44 19.90
N ASP A 389 20.08 2.45 19.07
CA ASP A 389 19.84 2.46 17.63
C ASP A 389 20.74 1.50 16.85
N GLY A 390 21.97 1.28 17.33
CA GLY A 390 22.94 0.37 16.72
C GLY A 390 22.61 -1.12 16.85
N GLU A 391 21.58 -1.48 17.64
CA GLU A 391 21.21 -2.87 17.87
C GLU A 391 20.22 -3.41 16.84
N PRO A 392 20.53 -4.53 16.14
CA PRO A 392 19.67 -5.07 15.08
C PRO A 392 18.25 -5.37 15.56
N LEU A 393 18.12 -5.91 16.77
CA LEU A 393 16.81 -6.21 17.37
C LEU A 393 15.95 -4.96 17.62
N MET A 394 16.57 -3.79 17.89
CA MET A 394 15.86 -2.51 18.01
C MET A 394 15.45 -1.95 16.65
N ALA A 395 16.29 -2.12 15.64
CA ALA A 395 15.95 -1.74 14.28
C ALA A 395 14.74 -2.55 13.76
N ASP A 396 14.76 -3.87 13.96
CA ASP A 396 13.64 -4.77 13.63
C ASP A 396 12.37 -4.40 14.40
N ALA A 397 12.50 -4.08 15.69
CA ALA A 397 11.38 -3.68 16.53
C ALA A 397 10.74 -2.35 16.09
N ARG A 398 11.54 -1.35 15.70
CA ARG A 398 11.03 -0.07 15.16
C ARG A 398 10.39 -0.25 13.80
N GLN A 399 11.00 -1.07 12.94
CA GLN A 399 10.40 -1.41 11.65
C GLN A 399 9.03 -2.04 11.86
N LEU A 400 8.91 -2.97 12.81
CA LEU A 400 7.65 -3.60 13.17
C LEU A 400 6.61 -2.54 13.58
N VAL A 401 6.95 -1.63 14.50
CA VAL A 401 6.04 -0.53 14.92
C VAL A 401 5.63 0.36 13.75
N SER A 402 6.58 0.76 12.90
CA SER A 402 6.32 1.58 11.71
C SER A 402 5.41 0.87 10.70
N ASP A 403 5.60 -0.43 10.48
CA ASP A 403 4.75 -1.22 9.57
C ASP A 403 3.32 -1.29 10.12
N GLY A 404 3.15 -1.37 11.43
CA GLY A 404 1.86 -1.37 12.11
C GLY A 404 1.08 -0.06 11.98
N SER A 405 1.76 1.09 12.11
CA SER A 405 1.11 2.40 11.96
C SER A 405 0.74 2.68 10.50
N LEU A 406 1.60 2.31 9.55
CA LEU A 406 1.29 2.38 8.11
C LEU A 406 0.09 1.49 7.76
N THR A 407 0.05 0.25 8.25
CA THR A 407 -1.06 -0.67 8.00
C THR A 407 -2.38 -0.13 8.54
N GLN A 408 -2.40 0.52 9.70
CA GLN A 408 -3.60 1.15 10.22
C GLN A 408 -4.07 2.30 9.31
N ALA A 409 -3.16 3.17 8.90
CA ALA A 409 -3.49 4.28 8.00
C ALA A 409 -4.07 3.78 6.68
N ASP A 410 -3.51 2.70 6.11
CA ASP A 410 -4.01 2.06 4.90
C ASP A 410 -5.42 1.48 5.09
N ILE A 411 -5.69 0.84 6.24
CA ILE A 411 -7.03 0.32 6.58
C ILE A 411 -8.03 1.48 6.72
N ASP A 412 -7.67 2.55 7.42
CA ASP A 412 -8.53 3.72 7.63
C ASP A 412 -8.86 4.41 6.28
N GLU A 413 -7.86 4.57 5.41
CA GLU A 413 -8.04 5.11 4.06
C GLU A 413 -8.94 4.20 3.21
N ALA A 414 -8.74 2.88 3.27
CA ALA A 414 -9.56 1.91 2.56
C ALA A 414 -11.01 1.90 3.05
N GLN A 415 -11.24 1.99 4.37
CA GLN A 415 -12.58 2.10 4.95
C GLN A 415 -13.28 3.38 4.49
N LYS A 416 -12.57 4.51 4.47
CA LYS A 416 -13.09 5.77 3.96
C LYS A 416 -13.46 5.69 2.48
N ALA A 417 -12.57 5.15 1.65
CA ALA A 417 -12.83 4.95 0.22
C ALA A 417 -14.04 4.03 -0.01
N LEU A 418 -14.17 2.95 0.77
CA LEU A 418 -15.30 2.04 0.69
C LEU A 418 -16.62 2.73 1.08
N ALA A 419 -16.61 3.56 2.12
CA ALA A 419 -17.76 4.38 2.50
C ALA A 419 -18.17 5.38 1.41
N GLU A 420 -17.20 6.02 0.75
CA GLU A 420 -17.44 6.92 -0.38
C GLU A 420 -18.08 6.19 -1.57
N VAL A 421 -17.59 4.99 -1.91
CA VAL A 421 -18.15 4.15 -2.99
C VAL A 421 -19.60 3.76 -2.66
N GLU A 422 -19.86 3.32 -1.44
CA GLU A 422 -21.22 2.97 -1.02
C GLU A 422 -22.16 4.15 -1.02
N GLN A 423 -21.67 5.29 -0.56
CA GLN A 423 -22.40 6.54 -0.60
C GLN A 423 -22.80 6.86 -2.05
N MET A 424 -21.85 6.79 -3.01
CA MET A 424 -22.14 6.95 -4.45
C MET A 424 -23.18 5.95 -4.99
N LEU A 425 -23.17 4.69 -4.54
CA LEU A 425 -24.10 3.63 -5.00
C LEU A 425 -25.44 3.57 -4.23
N SER A 426 -25.54 4.30 -3.13
CA SER A 426 -26.75 4.42 -2.32
C SER A 426 -27.63 5.60 -2.76
N TYR A 427 -27.02 6.61 -3.37
CA TYR A 427 -27.73 7.71 -4.00
C TYR A 427 -28.46 7.19 -5.23
N GLY A 428 -29.82 7.25 -5.23
CA GLY A 428 -30.72 6.64 -6.23
C GLY A 428 -30.49 7.02 -7.70
N SER A 429 -29.42 7.75 -8.02
CA SER A 429 -28.90 8.04 -9.35
C SER A 429 -27.58 7.30 -9.64
N ASN A 430 -27.57 5.96 -9.53
CA ASN A 430 -26.39 5.11 -9.84
C ASN A 430 -25.69 5.48 -11.16
N ILE A 431 -26.46 6.00 -12.13
CA ILE A 431 -25.96 6.45 -13.42
C ILE A 431 -24.89 7.56 -13.33
N GLU A 432 -24.93 8.43 -12.32
CA GLU A 432 -23.91 9.48 -12.15
C GLU A 432 -22.56 8.91 -11.71
N ALA A 433 -22.52 7.71 -11.13
CA ALA A 433 -21.27 6.98 -10.86
C ALA A 433 -20.60 6.46 -12.14
N PHE A 434 -21.28 6.52 -13.29
CA PHE A 434 -20.77 6.09 -14.60
C PHE A 434 -20.79 7.27 -15.58
N PRO A 435 -19.77 8.15 -15.59
CA PRO A 435 -19.80 9.43 -16.33
C PRO A 435 -20.12 9.28 -17.82
N VAL A 436 -19.57 8.25 -18.47
CA VAL A 436 -19.80 7.96 -19.89
C VAL A 436 -21.27 7.60 -20.16
N LEU A 437 -21.87 6.74 -19.33
CA LEU A 437 -23.28 6.35 -19.46
C LEU A 437 -24.22 7.51 -19.07
N SER A 438 -23.85 8.30 -18.06
CA SER A 438 -24.57 9.53 -17.66
C SER A 438 -24.62 10.54 -18.80
N GLU A 439 -23.50 10.74 -19.52
CA GLU A 439 -23.47 11.62 -20.70
C GLU A 439 -24.40 11.12 -21.81
N GLY A 440 -24.29 9.83 -22.16
CA GLY A 440 -25.15 9.21 -23.17
C GLY A 440 -26.63 9.35 -22.85
N TRP A 441 -27.01 9.09 -21.59
CA TRP A 441 -28.38 9.20 -21.12
C TRP A 441 -28.93 10.63 -21.17
N LYS A 442 -28.13 11.64 -20.76
CA LYS A 442 -28.51 13.06 -20.85
C LYS A 442 -28.72 13.50 -22.29
N ARG A 443 -27.84 13.08 -23.21
CA ARG A 443 -28.01 13.31 -24.66
C ARG A 443 -29.28 12.61 -25.19
N GLY A 444 -29.56 11.40 -24.71
CA GLY A 444 -30.80 10.68 -25.01
C GLY A 444 -32.06 11.46 -24.62
N ILE A 445 -32.12 12.08 -23.43
CA ILE A 445 -33.28 12.88 -23.01
C ILE A 445 -33.49 14.09 -23.92
N ALA A 446 -32.42 14.79 -24.28
CA ALA A 446 -32.50 15.92 -25.20
C ALA A 446 -33.02 15.47 -26.57
N LEU A 447 -32.52 14.32 -27.06
CA LEU A 447 -32.96 13.73 -28.32
C LEU A 447 -34.43 13.27 -28.29
N GLU A 448 -34.89 12.72 -27.16
CA GLU A 448 -36.31 12.39 -26.95
C GLU A 448 -37.19 13.63 -27.04
N ALA A 449 -36.78 14.73 -26.39
CA ALA A 449 -37.53 15.99 -26.44
C ALA A 449 -37.63 16.52 -27.87
N GLU A 450 -36.53 16.46 -28.61
CA GLU A 450 -36.47 16.89 -29.99
C GLU A 450 -37.37 16.05 -30.92
N LEU A 451 -37.38 14.73 -30.72
CA LEU A 451 -38.24 13.79 -31.45
C LEU A 451 -39.72 14.14 -31.24
N ILE A 452 -40.15 14.30 -29.98
CA ILE A 452 -41.53 14.64 -29.64
C ILE A 452 -41.93 16.03 -30.18
N SER A 453 -41.02 17.00 -30.09
CA SER A 453 -41.22 18.33 -30.68
C SER A 453 -41.32 18.31 -32.21
N LEU A 454 -40.62 17.39 -32.88
CA LEU A 454 -40.77 17.18 -34.33
C LEU A 454 -42.12 16.50 -34.65
N GLU A 455 -42.50 15.49 -33.88
CA GLU A 455 -43.78 14.80 -34.03
C GLU A 455 -44.96 15.75 -33.92
N GLU A 456 -44.98 16.61 -32.89
CA GLU A 456 -46.00 17.65 -32.70
C GLU A 456 -46.12 18.54 -33.95
N ARG A 457 -44.98 18.98 -34.50
CA ARG A 457 -44.95 19.84 -35.69
C ARG A 457 -45.47 19.13 -36.93
N LEU A 458 -45.13 17.86 -37.13
CA LEU A 458 -45.62 17.07 -38.26
C LEU A 458 -47.13 16.82 -38.14
N VAL A 459 -47.60 16.42 -36.97
CA VAL A 459 -49.03 16.22 -36.70
C VAL A 459 -49.80 17.52 -36.94
N ALA A 460 -49.34 18.66 -36.40
CA ALA A 460 -49.99 19.96 -36.61
C ALA A 460 -50.04 20.38 -38.09
N ALA A 461 -48.96 20.15 -38.85
CA ALA A 461 -48.90 20.44 -40.28
C ALA A 461 -49.89 19.58 -41.09
N GLU A 462 -49.96 18.28 -40.80
CA GLU A 462 -50.91 17.37 -41.46
C GLU A 462 -52.37 17.68 -41.10
N LEU A 463 -52.62 18.04 -39.84
CA LEU A 463 -53.96 18.30 -39.30
C LEU A 463 -54.60 19.54 -39.94
N LYS A 464 -53.82 20.56 -40.27
CA LYS A 464 -54.29 21.77 -40.98
C LYS A 464 -54.99 21.43 -42.31
N GLY A 465 -54.53 20.40 -43.02
CA GLY A 465 -55.14 19.93 -44.27
C GLY A 465 -56.26 18.90 -44.08
N ALA A 466 -56.20 18.10 -43.01
CA ALA A 466 -57.17 17.03 -42.76
C ALA A 466 -58.47 17.51 -42.09
N ARG A 467 -58.41 18.58 -41.28
CA ARG A 467 -59.51 19.04 -40.39
C ARG A 467 -60.82 19.35 -41.14
N GLU A 468 -60.73 19.90 -42.34
CA GLU A 468 -61.91 20.26 -43.16
C GLU A 468 -62.64 19.04 -43.72
N ALA A 469 -61.93 17.91 -43.89
CA ALA A 469 -62.45 16.68 -44.48
C ALA A 469 -62.94 15.64 -43.43
N MET A 470 -62.80 15.94 -42.14
CA MET A 470 -63.23 15.05 -41.05
C MET A 470 -64.74 15.10 -40.80
N SER A 471 -65.33 13.95 -40.46
CA SER A 471 -66.72 13.79 -40.05
C SER A 471 -67.01 14.45 -38.68
N PRO A 472 -68.28 14.73 -38.32
CA PRO A 472 -68.62 15.32 -37.02
C PRO A 472 -68.15 14.51 -35.81
N SER A 473 -68.23 13.17 -35.88
CA SER A 473 -67.76 12.27 -34.82
C SER A 473 -66.24 12.29 -34.66
N GLU A 474 -65.50 12.39 -35.76
CA GLU A 474 -64.04 12.53 -35.73
C GLU A 474 -63.60 13.88 -35.19
N ARG A 475 -64.31 14.97 -35.54
CA ARG A 475 -64.03 16.29 -34.97
C ARG A 475 -64.25 16.32 -33.46
N GLN A 476 -65.26 15.60 -32.96
CA GLN A 476 -65.50 15.49 -31.53
C GLN A 476 -64.38 14.71 -30.83
N ARG A 477 -63.95 13.57 -31.39
CA ARG A 477 -62.82 12.79 -30.88
C ARG A 477 -61.51 13.57 -30.93
N LEU A 478 -61.27 14.27 -32.03
CA LEU A 478 -60.11 15.14 -32.20
C LEU A 478 -60.12 16.27 -31.16
N ALA A 479 -61.25 16.92 -30.90
CA ALA A 479 -61.34 17.98 -29.91
C ALA A 479 -61.00 17.50 -28.48
N MET A 480 -61.40 16.26 -28.14
CA MET A 480 -60.99 15.63 -26.87
C MET A 480 -59.47 15.41 -26.82
N LEU A 481 -58.90 14.81 -27.87
CA LEU A 481 -57.45 14.56 -27.95
C LEU A 481 -56.63 15.85 -27.97
N GLU A 482 -57.08 16.88 -28.68
CA GLU A 482 -56.45 18.22 -28.68
C GLU A 482 -56.43 18.83 -27.27
N SER A 483 -57.50 18.64 -26.49
CA SER A 483 -57.55 19.13 -25.10
C SER A 483 -56.57 18.40 -24.16
N GLU A 484 -56.40 17.08 -24.36
CA GLU A 484 -55.42 16.28 -23.61
C GLU A 484 -53.98 16.63 -24.02
N VAL A 485 -53.74 16.77 -25.32
CA VAL A 485 -52.46 17.18 -25.91
C VAL A 485 -52.06 18.57 -25.45
N ASP A 486 -52.97 19.54 -25.35
CA ASP A 486 -52.63 20.88 -24.89
C ASP A 486 -52.09 20.87 -23.45
N ASN A 487 -52.70 20.07 -22.56
CA ASN A 487 -52.22 19.91 -21.18
C ASN A 487 -50.84 19.22 -21.14
N LEU A 488 -50.67 18.13 -21.90
CA LEU A 488 -49.42 17.38 -21.99
C LEU A 488 -48.30 18.20 -22.65
N ARG A 489 -48.63 19.06 -23.61
CA ARG A 489 -47.68 19.99 -24.24
C ARG A 489 -47.10 20.96 -23.21
N THR A 490 -47.93 21.51 -22.33
CA THR A 490 -47.45 22.40 -21.26
C THR A 490 -46.49 21.65 -20.33
N GLN A 491 -46.81 20.42 -19.96
CA GLN A 491 -45.94 19.58 -19.14
C GLN A 491 -44.63 19.25 -19.86
N HIS A 492 -44.69 18.85 -21.14
CA HIS A 492 -43.52 18.55 -21.96
C HIS A 492 -42.59 19.75 -22.03
N ARG A 493 -43.11 20.96 -22.33
CA ARG A 493 -42.33 22.20 -22.44
C ARG A 493 -41.79 22.72 -21.11
N SER A 494 -42.38 22.31 -19.98
CA SER A 494 -41.87 22.65 -18.65
C SER A 494 -40.61 21.85 -18.26
N GLY A 495 -40.36 20.73 -18.93
CA GLY A 495 -39.11 19.97 -18.80
C GLY A 495 -38.01 20.50 -19.70
N PRO A 496 -36.76 20.04 -19.52
CA PRO A 496 -35.63 20.50 -20.31
C PRO A 496 -35.71 19.94 -21.73
N GLN A 497 -35.62 20.84 -22.71
CA GLN A 497 -35.74 20.54 -24.14
C GLN A 497 -34.39 20.29 -24.80
N THR A 498 -33.31 20.82 -24.22
CA THR A 498 -31.97 20.77 -24.79
C THR A 498 -30.96 20.19 -23.80
N LEU A 499 -29.81 19.78 -24.34
CA LEU A 499 -28.69 19.32 -23.51
C LEU A 499 -28.18 20.45 -22.60
N ASP A 500 -28.15 21.69 -23.09
CA ASP A 500 -27.67 22.85 -22.32
C ASP A 500 -28.60 23.17 -21.15
N GLU A 501 -29.92 23.07 -21.33
CA GLU A 501 -30.90 23.25 -20.25
C GLU A 501 -30.76 22.15 -19.19
N LEU A 502 -30.58 20.89 -19.60
CA LEU A 502 -30.29 19.77 -18.69
C LEU A 502 -29.00 20.00 -17.90
N GLN A 503 -27.93 20.42 -18.58
CA GLN A 503 -26.64 20.69 -17.94
C GLN A 503 -26.76 21.86 -16.96
N SER A 504 -27.39 22.96 -17.36
CA SER A 504 -27.59 24.14 -16.52
C SER A 504 -28.38 23.80 -15.25
N ARG A 505 -29.46 23.02 -15.40
CA ARG A 505 -30.23 22.50 -14.27
C ARG A 505 -29.35 21.68 -13.32
N ASN A 506 -28.58 20.74 -13.84
CA ASN A 506 -27.73 19.88 -13.02
C ASN A 506 -26.60 20.66 -12.33
N THR A 507 -26.05 21.69 -12.99
CA THR A 507 -25.07 22.59 -12.40
C THR A 507 -25.68 23.39 -11.26
N ALA A 508 -26.87 23.97 -11.45
CA ALA A 508 -27.58 24.70 -10.40
C ALA A 508 -27.85 23.82 -9.17
N ILE A 509 -28.32 22.57 -9.39
CA ILE A 509 -28.52 21.60 -8.32
C ILE A 509 -27.21 21.31 -7.57
N ARG A 510 -26.10 21.10 -8.29
CA ARG A 510 -24.79 20.89 -7.65
C ARG A 510 -24.31 22.10 -6.86
N GLU A 511 -24.51 23.32 -7.38
CA GLU A 511 -24.14 24.54 -6.69
C GLU A 511 -24.95 24.73 -5.39
N ASP A 512 -26.25 24.41 -5.42
CA ASP A 512 -27.11 24.46 -4.25
C ASP A 512 -26.65 23.47 -3.18
N PHE A 513 -26.36 22.21 -3.56
CA PHE A 513 -25.78 21.22 -2.64
C PHE A 513 -24.39 21.63 -2.14
N GLY A 514 -23.55 22.21 -3.00
CA GLY A 514 -22.23 22.72 -2.62
C GLY A 514 -22.30 23.92 -1.66
N ARG A 515 -23.38 24.70 -1.67
CA ARG A 515 -23.64 25.71 -0.63
C ARG A 515 -24.05 25.05 0.68
N LEU A 516 -24.99 24.11 0.65
CA LEU A 516 -25.45 23.38 1.83
C LEU A 516 -24.32 22.61 2.52
N ASN A 517 -23.47 21.91 1.76
CA ASN A 517 -22.33 21.18 2.31
C ASN A 517 -21.30 22.11 2.96
N ARG A 518 -21.02 23.29 2.39
CA ARG A 518 -20.12 24.26 3.01
C ARG A 518 -20.68 24.84 4.31
N GLU A 519 -21.99 25.04 4.40
CA GLU A 519 -22.63 25.42 5.67
C GLU A 519 -22.53 24.30 6.70
N LEU A 520 -22.69 23.04 6.27
CA LEU A 520 -22.56 21.87 7.13
C LEU A 520 -21.11 21.68 7.63
N GLU A 521 -20.10 21.84 6.75
CA GLU A 521 -18.68 21.82 7.11
C GLU A 521 -18.31 22.93 8.10
N ARG A 522 -18.92 24.11 7.97
CA ARG A 522 -18.74 25.18 8.93
C ARG A 522 -19.25 24.79 10.33
N VAL A 523 -20.40 24.12 10.40
CA VAL A 523 -20.92 23.58 11.69
C VAL A 523 -19.98 22.52 12.25
N ALA A 524 -19.42 21.63 11.42
CA ALA A 524 -18.43 20.65 11.87
C ALA A 524 -17.18 21.31 12.46
N PHE A 525 -16.66 22.34 11.79
CA PHE A 525 -15.53 23.12 12.31
C PHE A 525 -15.84 23.81 13.64
N ASP A 526 -17.05 24.36 13.78
CA ASP A 526 -17.49 24.99 15.03
C ASP A 526 -17.58 23.95 16.17
N ILE A 527 -18.07 22.73 15.89
CA ILE A 527 -18.09 21.60 16.84
C ILE A 527 -16.66 21.24 17.27
N GLU A 528 -15.76 20.99 16.32
CA GLU A 528 -14.37 20.62 16.59
C GLU A 528 -13.66 21.71 17.44
N SER A 529 -13.90 22.98 17.12
CA SER A 529 -13.34 24.09 17.90
C SER A 529 -13.84 24.11 19.35
N LEU A 530 -15.14 23.83 19.58
CA LEU A 530 -15.71 23.74 20.92
C LEU A 530 -15.16 22.54 21.71
N GLU A 531 -14.95 21.40 21.05
CA GLU A 531 -14.35 20.21 21.66
C GLU A 531 -12.90 20.46 22.09
N ILE A 532 -12.09 21.07 21.21
CA ILE A 532 -10.71 21.47 21.53
C ILE A 532 -10.68 22.44 22.71
N ASN A 533 -11.59 23.42 22.73
CA ASN A 533 -11.70 24.36 23.85
C ASN A 533 -12.06 23.63 25.16
N LEU A 534 -12.97 22.65 25.09
CA LEU A 534 -13.38 21.86 26.24
C LEU A 534 -12.24 20.99 26.79
N ASP A 535 -11.49 20.32 25.91
CA ASP A 535 -10.32 19.55 26.29
C ASP A 535 -9.19 20.45 26.85
N GLY A 536 -8.98 21.62 26.26
CA GLY A 536 -8.06 22.63 26.77
C GLY A 536 -8.41 23.10 28.19
N ILE A 537 -9.71 23.34 28.47
CA ILE A 537 -10.21 23.64 29.81
C ILE A 537 -9.96 22.46 30.76
N ASP A 538 -10.28 21.23 30.33
CA ASP A 538 -10.12 20.03 31.15
C ASP A 538 -8.65 19.72 31.46
N THR A 539 -7.75 20.00 30.52
CA THR A 539 -6.30 19.87 30.67
C THR A 539 -5.74 20.95 31.59
N TYR A 540 -6.14 22.21 31.42
CA TYR A 540 -5.72 23.31 32.30
C TYR A 540 -6.09 23.05 33.77
N LEU A 541 -7.32 22.55 34.02
CA LEU A 541 -7.81 22.21 35.35
C LEU A 541 -7.11 20.99 35.97
N ARG A 542 -6.63 20.04 35.16
CA ARG A 542 -5.83 18.90 35.61
C ARG A 542 -4.41 19.32 36.02
N GLN A 543 -3.79 20.22 35.25
CA GLN A 543 -2.42 20.68 35.48
C GLN A 543 -2.30 21.74 36.58
N ASN A 544 -3.37 22.50 36.86
CA ASN A 544 -3.41 23.54 37.88
C ASN A 544 -4.43 23.15 38.96
N PRO A 545 -4.01 22.56 40.10
CA PRO A 545 -4.90 22.23 41.20
C PRO A 545 -5.53 23.53 41.72
N VAL A 546 -6.85 23.59 41.65
CA VAL A 546 -7.63 24.81 41.85
C VAL A 546 -7.80 25.16 43.35
N GLU A 547 -6.70 25.20 44.11
CA GLU A 547 -6.71 25.46 45.56
C GLU A 547 -7.14 26.90 45.92
N GLY A 548 -7.14 27.82 44.95
CA GLY A 548 -7.54 29.23 45.14
C GLY A 548 -8.96 29.61 44.72
N PHE A 549 -9.76 28.71 44.14
CA PHE A 549 -11.10 29.09 43.68
C PHE A 549 -12.12 29.07 44.80
N SER A 550 -12.92 30.13 44.86
CA SER A 550 -14.11 30.17 45.72
C SER A 550 -15.09 29.06 45.31
N ALA A 551 -16.01 28.69 46.21
CA ALA A 551 -17.06 27.73 45.88
C ALA A 551 -17.94 28.22 44.72
N GLU A 552 -18.09 29.54 44.58
CA GLU A 552 -18.84 30.19 43.50
C GLU A 552 -18.13 30.05 42.14
N ASP A 553 -16.80 30.21 42.11
CA ASP A 553 -16.01 30.09 40.87
C ASP A 553 -15.96 28.64 40.38
N ARG A 554 -15.88 27.67 41.30
CA ARG A 554 -15.95 26.24 40.96
C ARG A 554 -17.29 25.85 40.35
N GLU A 555 -18.38 26.41 40.87
CA GLU A 555 -19.71 26.16 40.31
C GLU A 555 -19.87 26.83 38.94
N LYS A 556 -19.37 28.06 38.76
CA LYS A 556 -19.36 28.74 37.45
C LYS A 556 -18.59 27.96 36.39
N VAL A 557 -17.41 27.44 36.72
CA VAL A 557 -16.61 26.62 35.79
C VAL A 557 -17.33 25.31 35.45
N ARG A 558 -17.94 24.66 36.44
CA ARG A 558 -18.74 23.44 36.20
C ARG A 558 -19.91 23.74 35.27
N GLN A 559 -20.58 24.87 35.47
CA GLN A 559 -21.72 25.29 34.65
C GLN A 559 -21.28 25.62 33.21
N ILE A 560 -20.22 26.40 33.01
CA ILE A 560 -19.67 26.68 31.68
C ILE A 560 -19.30 25.39 30.93
N ARG A 561 -18.66 24.43 31.60
CA ARG A 561 -18.32 23.13 30.99
C ARG A 561 -19.55 22.32 30.61
N GLN A 562 -20.59 22.39 31.44
CA GLN A 562 -21.83 21.68 31.16
C GLN A 562 -22.60 22.32 30.01
N ASP A 563 -22.68 23.65 29.99
CA ASP A 563 -23.29 24.42 28.91
C ASP A 563 -22.57 24.14 27.57
N LEU A 564 -21.22 24.13 27.56
CA LEU A 564 -20.43 23.78 26.37
C LEU A 564 -20.68 22.34 25.90
N ARG A 565 -20.77 21.37 26.81
CA ARG A 565 -21.07 19.96 26.45
C ARG A 565 -22.48 19.81 25.88
N ASP A 566 -23.45 20.50 26.46
CA ASP A 566 -24.83 20.47 25.99
C ASP A 566 -24.96 21.18 24.63
N GLU A 567 -24.19 22.25 24.40
CA GLU A 567 -24.09 22.93 23.10
C GLU A 567 -23.45 22.04 22.03
N VAL A 568 -22.30 21.42 22.32
CA VAL A 568 -21.64 20.45 21.41
C VAL A 568 -22.62 19.34 21.04
N ARG A 569 -23.27 18.71 22.03
CA ARG A 569 -24.24 17.64 21.75
C ARG A 569 -25.40 18.11 20.89
N SER A 570 -25.95 19.30 21.16
CA SER A 570 -27.04 19.86 20.36
C SER A 570 -26.61 20.12 18.91
N LEU A 571 -25.38 20.63 18.71
CA LEU A 571 -24.82 20.87 17.39
C LEU A 571 -24.52 19.57 16.65
N GLU A 572 -24.01 18.53 17.31
CA GLU A 572 -23.80 17.21 16.74
C GLU A 572 -25.11 16.55 16.28
N GLU A 573 -26.17 16.65 17.10
CA GLU A 573 -27.50 16.16 16.76
C GLU A 573 -28.07 16.90 15.53
N GLU A 574 -27.91 18.22 15.49
CA GLU A 574 -28.34 19.04 14.35
C GLU A 574 -27.52 18.80 13.09
N TYR A 575 -26.19 18.70 13.21
CA TYR A 575 -25.27 18.34 12.13
C TYR A 575 -25.66 16.99 11.52
N THR A 576 -25.87 15.98 12.37
CA THR A 576 -26.27 14.64 11.93
C THR A 576 -27.64 14.68 11.23
N ARG A 577 -28.61 15.39 11.81
CA ARG A 577 -29.94 15.56 11.22
C ARG A 577 -29.88 16.27 9.86
N LEU A 578 -29.18 17.38 9.76
CA LEU A 578 -29.03 18.15 8.52
C LEU A 578 -28.29 17.35 7.46
N GLY A 579 -27.21 16.64 7.83
CA GLY A 579 -26.51 15.72 6.94
C GLY A 579 -27.43 14.64 6.39
N GLN A 580 -28.27 14.03 7.24
CA GLN A 580 -29.27 13.05 6.81
C GLN A 580 -30.35 13.66 5.89
N GLU A 581 -30.85 14.87 6.18
CA GLU A 581 -31.82 15.57 5.34
C GLU A 581 -31.22 15.90 3.97
N ILE A 582 -30.01 16.47 3.93
CA ILE A 582 -29.29 16.78 2.70
C ILE A 582 -29.08 15.51 1.89
N ALA A 583 -28.59 14.43 2.50
CA ALA A 583 -28.40 13.14 1.83
C ALA A 583 -29.73 12.54 1.33
N ALA A 584 -30.84 12.69 2.07
CA ALA A 584 -32.15 12.22 1.65
C ALA A 584 -32.70 13.00 0.45
N VAL A 585 -32.48 14.30 0.40
CA VAL A 585 -32.88 15.13 -0.74
C VAL A 585 -31.97 14.88 -1.93
N GLN A 586 -30.66 14.74 -1.72
CA GLN A 586 -29.68 14.43 -2.77
C GLN A 586 -29.94 13.08 -3.44
N ARG A 587 -30.45 12.07 -2.70
CA ARG A 587 -30.96 10.80 -3.26
C ARG A 587 -32.04 10.99 -4.33
N GLN A 588 -32.78 12.10 -4.29
CA GLN A 588 -33.85 12.40 -5.24
C GLN A 588 -33.35 13.11 -6.49
N PHE A 589 -32.07 13.52 -6.57
CA PHE A 589 -31.51 14.31 -7.67
C PHE A 589 -30.34 13.59 -8.38
N GLY A 590 -30.31 13.63 -9.71
CA GLY A 590 -29.31 12.98 -10.57
C GLY A 590 -29.91 12.67 -11.94
N ALA A 591 -29.18 12.01 -12.85
CA ALA A 591 -29.73 11.77 -14.19
C ALA A 591 -31.09 11.04 -14.14
N ARG A 592 -31.32 10.08 -13.24
CA ARG A 592 -32.63 9.43 -13.04
C ARG A 592 -33.45 10.02 -11.89
N ASP A 593 -33.38 11.32 -11.67
CA ASP A 593 -34.21 11.94 -10.63
C ASP A 593 -35.71 11.77 -10.89
N ALA A 594 -36.50 11.78 -9.82
CA ALA A 594 -37.93 11.53 -9.88
C ALA A 594 -38.65 12.51 -10.83
N THR A 595 -38.14 13.73 -10.96
CA THR A 595 -38.73 14.73 -11.85
C THR A 595 -38.48 14.41 -13.32
N LEU A 596 -37.27 13.96 -13.69
CA LEU A 596 -36.94 13.55 -15.05
C LEU A 596 -37.67 12.26 -15.44
N VAL A 597 -37.81 11.30 -14.51
CA VAL A 597 -38.63 10.09 -14.73
C VAL A 597 -40.08 10.47 -15.02
N GLN A 598 -40.70 11.29 -14.18
CA GLN A 598 -42.07 11.80 -14.40
C GLN A 598 -42.20 12.55 -15.73
N GLN A 599 -41.19 13.35 -16.11
CA GLN A 599 -41.19 14.05 -17.39
C GLN A 599 -41.11 13.09 -18.58
N ARG A 600 -40.35 12.00 -18.47
CA ARG A 600 -40.30 10.97 -19.53
C ARG A 600 -41.62 10.21 -19.63
N GLU A 601 -42.24 9.84 -18.52
CA GLU A 601 -43.58 9.24 -18.51
C GLU A 601 -44.64 10.17 -19.14
N ALA A 602 -44.55 11.47 -18.86
CA ALA A 602 -45.40 12.48 -19.49
C ALA A 602 -45.13 12.59 -21.00
N ARG A 603 -43.86 12.53 -21.43
CA ARG A 603 -43.48 12.51 -22.86
C ARG A 603 -43.98 11.26 -23.57
N GLU A 604 -43.95 10.11 -22.92
CA GLU A 604 -44.49 8.87 -23.45
C GLU A 604 -46.01 8.97 -23.64
N THR A 605 -46.72 9.48 -22.63
CA THR A 605 -48.16 9.72 -22.75
C THR A 605 -48.46 10.73 -23.86
N TYR A 606 -47.62 11.77 -23.99
CA TYR A 606 -47.76 12.77 -25.03
C TYR A 606 -47.53 12.19 -26.44
N HIS A 607 -46.49 11.37 -26.61
CA HIS A 607 -46.21 10.61 -27.83
C HIS A 607 -47.41 9.77 -28.26
N LEU A 608 -47.96 8.96 -27.35
CA LEU A 608 -49.10 8.09 -27.64
C LEU A 608 -50.33 8.89 -28.12
N ARG A 609 -50.59 10.07 -27.52
CA ARG A 609 -51.69 10.94 -27.95
C ARG A 609 -51.44 11.60 -29.31
N LEU A 610 -50.20 11.98 -29.61
CA LEU A 610 -49.83 12.47 -30.95
C LEU A 610 -49.96 11.36 -32.00
N MET A 611 -49.60 10.13 -31.67
CA MET A 611 -49.81 8.96 -32.54
C MET A 611 -51.29 8.74 -32.83
N GLU A 612 -52.16 8.75 -31.82
CA GLU A 612 -53.62 8.59 -31.99
C GLU A 612 -54.21 9.68 -32.92
N ILE A 613 -53.74 10.93 -32.79
CA ILE A 613 -54.13 12.00 -33.71
C ILE A 613 -53.63 11.71 -35.13
N GLY A 614 -52.38 11.24 -35.27
CA GLY A 614 -51.80 10.83 -36.54
C GLY A 614 -52.56 9.69 -37.24
N GLU A 615 -53.05 8.72 -36.48
CA GLU A 615 -53.90 7.62 -36.98
C GLU A 615 -55.24 8.14 -37.51
N LEU A 616 -55.89 9.05 -36.78
CA LEU A 616 -57.13 9.69 -37.25
C LEU A 616 -56.94 10.44 -38.57
N ILE A 617 -55.79 11.11 -38.73
CA ILE A 617 -55.43 11.78 -39.98
C ILE A 617 -55.26 10.76 -41.12
N ASP A 618 -54.60 9.63 -40.85
CA ASP A 618 -54.39 8.58 -41.83
C ASP A 618 -55.69 7.88 -42.26
N GLU A 619 -56.59 7.62 -41.32
CA GLU A 619 -57.93 7.06 -41.60
C GLU A 619 -58.78 7.99 -42.47
N GLN A 620 -58.73 9.30 -42.20
CA GLN A 620 -59.40 10.31 -43.03
C GLN A 620 -58.78 10.31 -44.44
N ARG A 621 -57.45 10.32 -44.52
CA ARG A 621 -56.71 10.37 -45.79
C ARG A 621 -56.96 9.13 -46.65
N ALA A 622 -57.12 7.95 -46.04
CA ALA A 622 -57.49 6.72 -46.73
C ALA A 622 -58.89 6.80 -47.38
N ARG A 623 -59.80 7.58 -46.80
CA ARG A 623 -61.18 7.78 -47.28
C ARG A 623 -61.33 8.86 -48.36
N SER A 624 -60.48 9.90 -48.37
CA SER A 624 -60.56 10.99 -49.33
C SER A 624 -59.75 10.71 -50.62
N GLY A 625 -60.43 10.70 -51.77
CA GLY A 625 -59.86 10.42 -53.10
C GLY A 625 -59.01 11.54 -53.73
N SER A 626 -57.76 11.20 -54.06
CA SER A 626 -56.83 11.65 -55.12
C SER A 626 -56.53 13.13 -55.48
N SER A 627 -56.98 14.17 -54.78
CA SER A 627 -56.54 15.55 -55.11
C SER A 627 -55.72 16.20 -53.98
N GLY A 628 -54.42 16.46 -54.21
CA GLY A 628 -53.52 17.21 -53.29
C GLY A 628 -52.47 16.41 -52.50
N ARG A 629 -52.23 15.12 -52.85
CA ARG A 629 -51.58 14.13 -51.96
C ARG A 629 -50.05 14.20 -51.80
N GLY A 630 -49.28 14.81 -52.70
CA GLY A 630 -47.82 14.61 -52.74
C GLY A 630 -47.10 15.01 -51.45
N GLU A 631 -47.33 16.24 -50.98
CA GLU A 631 -46.68 16.78 -49.79
C GLU A 631 -47.24 16.17 -48.49
N ALA A 632 -48.57 15.99 -48.40
CA ALA A 632 -49.21 15.38 -47.25
C ALA A 632 -48.81 13.91 -47.06
N LEU A 633 -48.65 13.13 -48.14
CA LEU A 633 -48.13 11.76 -48.06
C LEU A 633 -46.66 11.73 -47.66
N ALA A 634 -45.85 12.67 -48.16
CA ALA A 634 -44.45 12.75 -47.80
C ALA A 634 -44.26 13.11 -46.31
N LEU A 635 -45.09 13.98 -45.75
CA LEU A 635 -45.12 14.28 -44.30
C LEU A 635 -45.58 13.07 -43.48
N ALA A 636 -46.65 12.39 -43.91
CA ALA A 636 -47.17 11.19 -43.25
C ALA A 636 -46.12 10.07 -43.18
N GLU A 637 -45.36 9.89 -44.26
CA GLU A 637 -44.26 8.92 -44.31
C GLU A 637 -43.18 9.24 -43.27
N GLN A 638 -42.82 10.52 -43.11
CA GLN A 638 -41.84 10.90 -42.09
C GLN A 638 -42.39 10.74 -40.67
N ARG A 639 -43.66 11.09 -40.42
CA ARG A 639 -44.31 10.89 -39.12
C ARG A 639 -44.34 9.41 -38.73
N ARG A 640 -44.66 8.51 -39.68
CA ARG A 640 -44.72 7.06 -39.43
C ARG A 640 -43.37 6.41 -39.07
N ARG A 641 -42.25 7.09 -39.33
CA ARG A 641 -40.92 6.65 -38.90
C ARG A 641 -40.58 7.05 -37.46
N LEU A 642 -41.26 8.05 -36.89
CA LEU A 642 -40.96 8.55 -35.54
C LEU A 642 -41.25 7.53 -34.43
N PRO A 643 -42.35 6.73 -34.46
CA PRO A 643 -42.58 5.69 -33.46
C PRO A 643 -41.46 4.63 -33.41
N GLU A 644 -40.90 4.24 -34.57
CA GLU A 644 -39.77 3.30 -34.61
C GLU A 644 -38.51 3.91 -33.98
N LEU A 645 -38.23 5.20 -34.25
CA LEU A 645 -37.12 5.90 -33.60
C LEU A 645 -37.33 6.06 -32.10
N LYS A 646 -38.57 6.33 -31.66
CA LYS A 646 -38.92 6.41 -30.23
C LYS A 646 -38.72 5.06 -29.54
N GLU A 647 -39.11 3.96 -30.17
CA GLU A 647 -38.93 2.62 -29.62
C GLU A 647 -37.45 2.22 -29.55
N ARG A 648 -36.64 2.58 -30.56
CA ARG A 648 -35.18 2.43 -30.48
C ARG A 648 -34.59 3.22 -29.32
N LEU A 649 -35.03 4.45 -29.11
CA LEU A 649 -34.60 5.28 -27.99
C LEU A 649 -35.00 4.66 -26.63
N ASN A 650 -36.22 4.11 -26.53
CA ASN A 650 -36.67 3.36 -25.34
C ASN A 650 -35.79 2.14 -25.08
N THR A 651 -35.48 1.36 -26.13
CA THR A 651 -34.56 0.21 -26.06
C THR A 651 -33.16 0.63 -25.62
N TYR A 652 -32.65 1.76 -26.14
CA TYR A 652 -31.37 2.32 -25.73
C TYR A 652 -31.33 2.64 -24.22
N PHE A 653 -32.37 3.29 -23.70
CA PHE A 653 -32.47 3.58 -22.26
C PHE A 653 -32.55 2.31 -21.42
N GLN A 654 -33.35 1.32 -21.84
CA GLN A 654 -33.43 0.02 -21.16
C GLN A 654 -32.07 -0.69 -21.16
N GLY A 655 -31.33 -0.63 -22.27
CA GLY A 655 -29.99 -1.19 -22.36
C GLY A 655 -28.99 -0.52 -21.42
N ILE A 656 -29.03 0.82 -21.32
CA ILE A 656 -28.22 1.55 -20.33
C ILE A 656 -28.59 1.13 -18.91
N ASP A 657 -29.89 1.04 -18.61
CA ASP A 657 -30.37 0.66 -17.29
C ASP A 657 -29.90 -0.74 -16.90
N GLN A 658 -30.02 -1.71 -17.82
CA GLN A 658 -29.55 -3.07 -17.59
C GLN A 658 -28.04 -3.12 -17.32
N VAL A 659 -27.23 -2.41 -18.12
CA VAL A 659 -25.77 -2.35 -17.91
C VAL A 659 -25.42 -1.72 -16.56
N ILE A 660 -26.13 -0.67 -16.15
CA ILE A 660 -25.91 -0.02 -14.87
C ILE A 660 -26.31 -0.94 -13.72
N GLU A 661 -27.46 -1.61 -13.81
CA GLU A 661 -27.93 -2.56 -12.79
C GLU A 661 -26.95 -3.71 -12.62
N GLU A 662 -26.48 -4.31 -13.72
CA GLU A 662 -25.44 -5.34 -13.71
C GLU A 662 -24.17 -4.83 -13.00
N ARG A 663 -23.64 -3.66 -13.41
CA ARG A 663 -22.44 -3.06 -12.78
C ARG A 663 -22.63 -2.72 -11.31
N VAL A 664 -23.80 -2.22 -10.91
CA VAL A 664 -24.08 -1.85 -9.52
C VAL A 664 -24.16 -3.10 -8.64
N VAL A 665 -24.79 -4.18 -9.11
CA VAL A 665 -24.82 -5.46 -8.40
C VAL A 665 -23.39 -5.96 -8.17
N ASP A 666 -22.54 -5.85 -9.19
CA ASP A 666 -21.16 -6.27 -9.10
C ASP A 666 -20.34 -5.45 -8.11
N ILE A 667 -20.42 -4.12 -8.20
CA ILE A 667 -19.67 -3.26 -7.29
C ILE A 667 -20.15 -3.48 -5.85
N ARG A 668 -21.46 -3.64 -5.63
CA ARG A 668 -22.00 -3.98 -4.29
C ARG A 668 -21.49 -5.32 -3.78
N ALA A 669 -21.38 -6.32 -4.65
CA ALA A 669 -20.82 -7.62 -4.27
C ALA A 669 -19.33 -7.48 -3.89
N THR A 670 -18.53 -6.75 -4.68
CA THR A 670 -17.13 -6.46 -4.35
C THR A 670 -17.02 -5.71 -3.03
N VAL A 671 -17.76 -4.62 -2.85
CA VAL A 671 -17.78 -3.82 -1.61
C VAL A 671 -18.15 -4.65 -0.38
N ALA A 672 -19.10 -5.58 -0.50
CA ALA A 672 -19.46 -6.46 0.61
C ALA A 672 -18.32 -7.40 1.01
N VAL A 673 -17.57 -7.92 0.03
CA VAL A 673 -16.39 -8.76 0.28
C VAL A 673 -15.26 -7.92 0.89
N GLU A 674 -14.91 -6.79 0.27
CA GLU A 674 -13.84 -5.90 0.76
C GLU A 674 -14.13 -5.40 2.19
N ARG A 675 -15.39 -5.10 2.52
CA ARG A 675 -15.76 -4.76 3.90
C ARG A 675 -15.44 -5.90 4.88
N GLN A 676 -15.79 -7.13 4.51
CA GLN A 676 -15.55 -8.28 5.36
C GLN A 676 -14.05 -8.52 5.55
N GLU A 677 -13.27 -8.41 4.47
CA GLU A 677 -11.81 -8.52 4.51
C GLU A 677 -11.19 -7.41 5.37
N LEU A 678 -11.59 -6.14 5.19
CA LEU A 678 -11.12 -5.03 6.03
C LEU A 678 -11.44 -5.23 7.51
N ALA A 679 -12.62 -5.79 7.83
CA ALA A 679 -12.95 -6.14 9.21
C ALA A 679 -12.06 -7.26 9.76
N SER A 680 -11.69 -8.24 8.93
CA SER A 680 -10.72 -9.28 9.29
C SER A 680 -9.32 -8.69 9.51
N TYR A 681 -8.87 -7.83 8.59
CA TYR A 681 -7.57 -7.15 8.68
C TYR A 681 -7.49 -6.27 9.93
N GLN A 682 -8.56 -5.56 10.29
CA GLN A 682 -8.58 -4.79 11.54
C GLN A 682 -8.43 -5.71 12.76
N GLN A 683 -9.13 -6.84 12.81
CA GLN A 683 -9.01 -7.80 13.91
C GLN A 683 -7.60 -8.41 14.00
N GLU A 684 -7.01 -8.76 12.86
CA GLU A 684 -5.64 -9.28 12.78
C GLU A 684 -4.63 -8.21 13.20
N LEU A 685 -4.82 -6.95 12.79
CA LEU A 685 -3.98 -5.83 13.17
C LEU A 685 -4.09 -5.55 14.68
N ASP A 686 -5.28 -5.59 15.28
CA ASP A 686 -5.47 -5.40 16.71
C ASP A 686 -4.78 -6.50 17.53
N ALA A 687 -4.89 -7.76 17.08
CA ALA A 687 -4.20 -8.89 17.70
C ALA A 687 -2.67 -8.76 17.58
N TRP A 688 -2.19 -8.44 16.37
CA TRP A 688 -0.79 -8.21 16.09
C TRP A 688 -0.24 -7.02 16.88
N ARG A 689 -1.00 -5.92 17.05
CA ARG A 689 -0.62 -4.76 17.86
C ARG A 689 -0.39 -5.15 19.31
N SER A 690 -1.30 -5.92 19.90
CA SER A 690 -1.13 -6.41 21.28
C SER A 690 0.09 -7.30 21.46
N GLU A 691 0.43 -8.12 20.45
CA GLU A 691 1.63 -8.96 20.45
C GLU A 691 2.89 -8.13 20.26
N THR A 692 2.90 -7.19 19.31
CA THR A 692 3.97 -6.24 19.03
C THR A 692 4.26 -5.36 20.24
N GLU A 693 3.24 -4.80 20.91
CA GLU A 693 3.39 -4.03 22.15
C GLU A 693 4.16 -4.82 23.20
N ARG A 694 3.80 -6.09 23.42
CA ARG A 694 4.46 -6.97 24.41
C ARG A 694 5.87 -7.37 23.98
N ALA A 695 6.07 -7.72 22.71
CA ALA A 695 7.35 -8.15 22.19
C ALA A 695 8.36 -6.99 22.16
N VAL A 696 7.99 -5.86 21.55
CA VAL A 696 8.85 -4.68 21.42
C VAL A 696 9.18 -4.08 22.78
N SER A 697 8.21 -3.98 23.70
CA SER A 697 8.51 -3.50 25.06
C SER A 697 9.47 -4.42 25.81
N SER A 698 9.35 -5.74 25.64
CA SER A 698 10.27 -6.71 26.24
C SER A 698 11.66 -6.65 25.60
N ILE A 699 11.74 -6.48 24.28
CA ILE A 699 13.00 -6.31 23.53
C ILE A 699 13.68 -5.00 23.96
N ALA A 700 12.91 -3.91 24.10
CA ALA A 700 13.39 -2.62 24.59
C ALA A 700 13.98 -2.79 25.99
N LEU A 701 13.19 -3.29 26.94
CA LEU A 701 13.65 -3.53 28.30
C LEU A 701 14.92 -4.41 28.35
N TRP A 702 14.93 -5.51 27.60
CA TRP A 702 16.10 -6.41 27.53
C TRP A 702 17.34 -5.69 26.99
N ASN A 703 17.21 -4.95 25.89
CA ASN A 703 18.34 -4.24 25.31
C ASN A 703 18.86 -3.15 26.26
N PHE A 704 17.96 -2.42 26.93
CA PHE A 704 18.30 -1.44 27.96
C PHE A 704 19.11 -2.05 29.10
N THR A 705 18.66 -3.20 29.63
CA THR A 705 19.39 -3.89 30.70
C THR A 705 20.74 -4.43 30.23
N ARG A 706 20.83 -4.97 29.02
CA ARG A 706 22.07 -5.51 28.47
C ARG A 706 23.11 -4.40 28.25
N VAL A 707 22.69 -3.25 27.71
CA VAL A 707 23.59 -2.11 27.48
C VAL A 707 24.12 -1.56 28.81
N ASP A 708 23.31 -1.51 29.88
CA ASP A 708 23.80 -1.16 31.21
C ASP A 708 24.86 -2.15 31.71
N ASP A 709 24.58 -3.46 31.62
CA ASP A 709 25.50 -4.52 32.03
C ASP A 709 26.83 -4.47 31.26
N GLU A 710 26.77 -4.20 29.95
CA GLU A 710 27.94 -4.04 29.08
C GLU A 710 28.79 -2.83 29.48
N PHE A 711 28.16 -1.66 29.70
CA PHE A 711 28.89 -0.49 30.16
C PHE A 711 29.50 -0.70 31.55
N ASP A 712 28.78 -1.34 32.46
CA ASP A 712 29.27 -1.67 33.80
C ASP A 712 30.47 -2.63 33.72
N ALA A 713 30.39 -3.66 32.88
CA ALA A 713 31.50 -4.58 32.62
C ALA A 713 32.72 -3.86 32.03
N LEU A 714 32.53 -2.97 31.05
CA LEU A 714 33.59 -2.18 30.43
C LEU A 714 34.27 -1.23 31.42
N ILE A 715 33.49 -0.49 32.21
CA ILE A 715 34.02 0.44 33.23
C ILE A 715 34.79 -0.34 34.30
N ARG A 716 34.25 -1.46 34.80
CA ARG A 716 34.95 -2.34 35.73
C ARG A 716 36.25 -2.86 35.15
N ARG A 717 36.23 -3.35 33.91
CA ARG A 717 37.41 -3.86 33.20
C ARG A 717 38.46 -2.76 33.03
N GLY A 718 38.04 -1.52 32.76
CA GLY A 718 38.92 -0.35 32.75
C GLY A 718 39.59 -0.11 34.11
N HIS A 719 38.83 -0.12 35.21
CA HIS A 719 39.38 0.05 36.55
C HIS A 719 40.34 -1.07 36.97
N VAL A 720 39.98 -2.33 36.68
CA VAL A 720 40.86 -3.49 36.93
C VAL A 720 42.12 -3.38 36.07
N GLY A 721 41.99 -3.02 34.79
CA GLY A 721 43.11 -2.80 33.89
C GLY A 721 44.10 -1.74 34.40
N LEU A 722 43.63 -0.64 34.98
CA LEU A 722 44.49 0.36 35.62
C LEU A 722 45.29 -0.20 36.81
N LEU A 723 44.67 -1.06 37.62
CA LEU A 723 45.36 -1.75 38.72
C LEU A 723 46.41 -2.71 38.19
N ASP A 724 46.07 -3.47 37.14
CA ASP A 724 46.97 -4.42 36.49
C ASP A 724 48.17 -3.70 35.87
N VAL A 725 47.98 -2.54 35.23
CA VAL A 725 49.07 -1.68 34.73
C VAL A 725 50.03 -1.31 35.86
N GLY A 726 49.49 -0.84 36.99
CA GLY A 726 50.30 -0.45 38.14
C GLY A 726 51.07 -1.62 38.75
N TRP A 727 50.42 -2.78 38.85
CA TRP A 727 51.03 -4.00 39.38
C TRP A 727 52.12 -4.56 38.45
N GLN A 728 51.84 -4.72 37.15
CA GLN A 728 52.81 -5.20 36.17
C GLN A 728 54.02 -4.27 36.04
N ARG A 729 53.80 -2.95 35.98
CA ARG A 729 54.91 -1.97 35.95
C ARG A 729 55.83 -2.09 37.16
N LYS A 730 55.26 -2.29 38.35
CA LYS A 730 56.04 -2.50 39.58
C LYS A 730 56.80 -3.82 39.55
N GLU A 731 56.14 -4.89 39.13
CA GLU A 731 56.72 -6.23 39.04
C GLU A 731 57.89 -6.28 38.05
N ASP A 732 57.71 -5.72 36.85
CA ASP A 732 58.77 -5.60 35.84
C ASP A 732 59.94 -4.74 36.35
N ALA A 733 59.67 -3.58 36.96
CA ALA A 733 60.72 -2.77 37.56
C ALA A 733 61.49 -3.52 38.66
N THR A 734 60.80 -4.36 39.44
CA THR A 734 61.43 -5.19 40.49
C THR A 734 62.33 -6.26 39.86
N ARG A 735 61.89 -6.91 38.77
CA ARG A 735 62.69 -7.88 38.02
C ARG A 735 63.91 -7.23 37.39
N ASP A 736 63.75 -6.07 36.76
CA ASP A 736 64.85 -5.32 36.15
C ASP A 736 65.90 -4.91 37.20
N ILE A 737 65.46 -4.44 38.37
CA ILE A 737 66.35 -4.14 39.50
C ILE A 737 67.12 -5.39 39.94
N ASN A 738 66.44 -6.52 40.10
CA ASN A 738 67.07 -7.79 40.51
C ASN A 738 68.08 -8.27 39.46
N GLN A 739 67.74 -8.19 38.16
CA GLN A 739 68.64 -8.53 37.06
C GLN A 739 69.90 -7.64 37.08
N LEU A 740 69.75 -6.32 37.27
CA LEU A 740 70.88 -5.40 37.39
C LEU A 740 71.80 -5.74 38.57
N PHE A 741 71.24 -6.21 39.70
CA PHE A 741 72.03 -6.68 40.82
C PHE A 741 72.81 -7.97 40.50
N GLU A 742 72.19 -8.91 39.80
CA GLU A 742 72.84 -10.15 39.34
C GLU A 742 73.95 -9.87 38.32
N ASP A 743 73.68 -9.03 37.32
CA ASP A 743 74.64 -8.62 36.28
C ASP A 743 75.84 -7.91 36.92
N ARG A 744 75.59 -6.94 37.81
CA ARG A 744 76.65 -6.26 38.57
C ARG A 744 77.49 -7.24 39.39
N SER A 745 76.85 -8.21 40.05
CA SER A 745 77.57 -9.22 40.84
C SER A 745 78.46 -10.08 39.93
N THR A 746 77.97 -10.42 38.75
CA THR A 746 78.70 -11.18 37.74
C THR A 746 79.90 -10.39 37.20
N GLU A 747 79.72 -9.12 36.85
CA GLU A 747 80.80 -8.22 36.41
C GLU A 747 81.88 -8.04 37.49
N ILE A 748 81.48 -7.87 38.75
CA ILE A 748 82.43 -7.77 39.88
C ILE A 748 83.25 -9.05 40.01
N ASN A 749 82.63 -10.22 39.82
CA ASN A 749 83.33 -11.50 39.88
C ASN A 749 84.30 -11.67 38.70
N VAL A 750 83.89 -11.32 37.48
CA VAL A 750 84.76 -11.32 36.29
C VAL A 750 85.95 -10.38 36.47
N LEU A 751 85.72 -9.16 36.98
CA LEU A 751 86.80 -8.21 37.29
C LEU A 751 87.76 -8.77 38.35
N ARG A 752 87.24 -9.44 39.38
CA ARG A 752 88.08 -10.07 40.42
C ARG A 752 88.91 -11.23 39.88
N GLU A 753 88.38 -12.02 38.95
CA GLU A 753 89.13 -13.08 38.26
C GLU A 753 90.20 -12.48 37.34
N ALA A 754 89.88 -11.48 36.53
CA ALA A 754 90.85 -10.78 35.69
C ALA A 754 91.99 -10.14 36.52
N PHE A 755 91.67 -9.55 37.68
CA PHE A 755 92.68 -9.01 38.60
C PHE A 755 93.55 -10.09 39.26
N ARG A 756 93.08 -11.34 39.34
CA ARG A 756 93.89 -12.47 39.82
C ARG A 756 94.85 -12.99 38.76
N GLU A 757 94.50 -12.92 37.47
CA GLU A 757 95.37 -13.38 36.37
C GLU A 757 96.52 -12.41 36.04
N VAL A 758 96.37 -11.12 36.37
CA VAL A 758 97.41 -10.08 36.16
C VAL A 758 98.44 -10.03 37.30
N ARG A 759 98.25 -10.83 38.35
CA ARG A 759 99.13 -10.92 39.52
C ARG A 759 99.97 -12.18 39.48
#